data_AF-A0A7E6E624-F1
#
_entry.id   AF-A0A7E6E624-F1
#
_cell.length_a   1.000
_cell.length_b   1.000
_cell.length_c   1.000
_cell.angle_alpha   90.00
_cell.angle_beta   90.00
_cell.angle_gamma   90.00
#
_symmetry.space_group_name_H-M   'P 1'
#
loop_
_entity.id
_entity.type
_entity.pdbx_description
1 polymer ?
#
loop_
_entity_poly.entity_id
_entity_poly.type
_entity_poly.pdbx_seq_one_letter_code
_entity_poly.pdbx_strand_id
1 'polypeptide(L)'
;MAPRKNAKGGGGNNSSSNSSSSSSNSGSSSSGGGSSSPGARRDTKHGGHRNGKKGVLSGSSFFTWFMVIALLGVWTSVAVVWFDLVDYEEVLAKAKDFRYNLSEVLQGKLGVYDADGDGDFDVDDAKVLLGLKERSPSRPTVGPEEAEAHAWLKAQAPEGSGPQHIEDEIQDEIHSPLHETVYTEHGEDLQEEDGPTREQQPEDDDFLVGSDMDDRFESLETGTLQEETKDSYHAEETASQVYNQDTEDMMYKQEDSDSSEPVIDDDERTYHDADDVTYQDHDQQVYEPPESEGIESSDNAVEDSNIILEEAHASPAEEQQEIPPVKKKKPKLLNKFDKTIKAELDAAEKLRKRGKTEEAKTAFEELIRKYPQSPRARYGKAQCEDDLAEKRRSNDVLRRAIETYQEVAGLPDAPPDLVRLSLKRRSDRQQFLGHMRGSLVTLQKLVQLFPDDTSLKNDLGVGYLLIGDNDNAKKVYEKVLNVTPNDGFAKVHYGFILKAQNKIAESIPYLKEGIESGDPGTDDGRFYFHLGDALQRVGSTEAYKWYELGHKRGHFASVWQRSLYNVQGLKAQPWWTPRETGYTELVKSLERNWKLIRDEGVAVMDKTKGLFLPEDENLREKGDWSQFTLWQQGRKNENACKGAPKTCSLLDKFPETTGCRRGQIKYSVMHPGTHVWPHTGPTNCRLRMHLGLVIPKEGCKIRCANETKTWEEGKVLIFDDSFEHEVWQDAMSFRLIFIVDVWHPELTPQQRRTLPAI
;
A
#
# COMPACT_ATOMS: atom_id res chain seq x y z
N MET A 1 -29.76 5.34 -73.83
CA MET A 1 -31.19 5.47 -74.21
C MET A 1 -31.98 6.00 -73.00
N ALA A 2 -33.15 6.59 -73.21
CA ALA A 2 -34.09 7.01 -72.16
C ALA A 2 -35.26 5.99 -72.06
N PRO A 3 -36.34 6.15 -71.24
CA PRO A 3 -36.67 7.27 -70.33
C PRO A 3 -37.40 6.94 -68.98
N ARG A 4 -37.55 7.97 -68.11
CA ARG A 4 -38.67 8.18 -67.15
C ARG A 4 -38.76 7.21 -65.92
N LYS A 5 -39.46 7.52 -64.81
CA LYS A 5 -40.61 8.42 -64.58
C LYS A 5 -40.77 8.84 -63.08
N ASN A 6 -41.01 10.13 -62.82
CA ASN A 6 -41.96 10.80 -61.86
C ASN A 6 -42.27 10.26 -60.44
N ALA A 7 -42.67 11.07 -59.43
CA ALA A 7 -42.64 12.53 -59.17
C ALA A 7 -43.27 12.90 -57.79
N LYS A 8 -43.18 14.19 -57.43
CA LYS A 8 -43.83 14.97 -56.32
C LYS A 8 -43.05 15.05 -54.98
N GLY A 9 -42.92 16.22 -54.34
CA GLY A 9 -43.16 17.60 -54.84
C GLY A 9 -43.45 18.66 -53.77
N GLY A 10 -42.95 19.89 -53.98
CA GLY A 10 -43.21 21.09 -53.15
C GLY A 10 -42.18 21.31 -52.03
N GLY A 11 -41.57 22.48 -51.83
CA GLY A 11 -41.57 23.72 -52.61
C GLY A 11 -42.28 24.90 -51.91
N GLY A 12 -41.50 25.89 -51.46
CA GLY A 12 -41.97 27.15 -50.86
C GLY A 12 -40.79 28.01 -50.41
N ASN A 13 -40.82 29.32 -50.67
CA ASN A 13 -39.67 30.21 -50.48
C ASN A 13 -40.11 31.61 -49.99
N ASN A 14 -39.34 32.18 -49.05
CA ASN A 14 -39.26 33.60 -48.67
C ASN A 14 -40.48 34.35 -48.06
N SER A 15 -40.14 35.45 -47.37
CA SER A 15 -41.00 36.53 -46.83
C SER A 15 -41.89 36.13 -45.62
N SER A 16 -42.21 37.01 -44.66
CA SER A 16 -41.90 38.43 -44.39
C SER A 16 -41.88 38.64 -42.84
N SER A 17 -41.56 39.78 -42.20
CA SER A 17 -41.85 41.20 -42.50
C SER A 17 -41.14 42.16 -41.51
N ASN A 18 -41.11 43.46 -41.85
CA ASN A 18 -41.27 44.69 -41.02
C ASN A 18 -40.88 44.75 -39.52
N SER A 19 -40.44 45.89 -38.95
CA SER A 19 -39.95 47.20 -39.47
C SER A 19 -39.60 48.16 -38.31
N SER A 20 -38.71 49.16 -38.52
CA SER A 20 -38.70 50.56 -38.00
C SER A 20 -39.44 50.96 -36.69
N SER A 21 -38.95 51.85 -35.81
CA SER A 21 -37.78 52.78 -35.85
C SER A 21 -37.57 53.54 -34.50
N SER A 22 -36.57 54.43 -34.49
CA SER A 22 -36.17 55.48 -33.52
C SER A 22 -37.31 56.46 -33.06
N SER A 23 -37.14 57.46 -32.16
CA SER A 23 -35.97 58.34 -31.89
C SER A 23 -36.05 59.20 -30.59
N SER A 24 -34.89 59.50 -30.00
CA SER A 24 -34.40 60.82 -29.48
C SER A 24 -35.21 61.78 -28.56
N ASN A 25 -34.69 61.97 -27.33
CA ASN A 25 -34.16 63.24 -26.74
C ASN A 25 -35.01 64.30 -25.95
N SER A 26 -34.39 64.79 -24.85
CA SER A 26 -34.43 66.14 -24.21
C SER A 26 -35.58 66.68 -23.33
N GLY A 27 -35.22 67.25 -22.14
CA GLY A 27 -35.75 68.56 -21.67
C GLY A 27 -36.22 68.79 -20.20
N SER A 28 -35.35 69.30 -19.30
CA SER A 28 -35.60 70.33 -18.22
C SER A 28 -36.70 70.14 -17.11
N SER A 29 -36.64 70.70 -15.88
CA SER A 29 -35.61 71.46 -15.10
C SER A 29 -36.03 71.78 -13.63
N SER A 30 -35.05 72.03 -12.73
CA SER A 30 -35.11 72.82 -11.45
C SER A 30 -35.95 72.29 -10.26
N SER A 31 -35.65 72.53 -8.96
CA SER A 31 -34.51 73.10 -8.18
C SER A 31 -34.74 72.84 -6.66
N GLY A 32 -33.85 73.07 -5.67
CA GLY A 32 -32.42 73.42 -5.63
C GLY A 32 -31.97 74.14 -4.33
N GLY A 33 -30.93 73.66 -3.63
CA GLY A 33 -30.29 74.27 -2.43
C GLY A 33 -30.38 73.43 -1.12
N GLY A 34 -29.44 73.48 -0.15
CA GLY A 34 -28.12 74.15 -0.13
C GLY A 34 -27.32 74.04 1.20
N SER A 35 -25.98 73.98 1.09
CA SER A 35 -24.91 74.39 2.05
C SER A 35 -24.67 73.76 3.45
N SER A 36 -23.35 73.57 3.73
CA SER A 36 -22.58 73.83 4.97
C SER A 36 -22.58 72.88 6.20
N SER A 37 -21.36 72.45 6.57
CA SER A 37 -20.90 72.23 7.97
C SER A 37 -20.47 73.57 8.59
N PRO A 38 -20.39 73.75 9.93
CA PRO A 38 -19.08 73.55 10.60
C PRO A 38 -19.04 73.27 12.12
N GLY A 39 -18.02 72.53 12.58
CA GLY A 39 -17.37 72.74 13.89
C GLY A 39 -18.14 72.36 15.18
N ALA A 40 -17.55 72.49 16.39
CA ALA A 40 -16.13 72.66 16.73
C ALA A 40 -15.85 72.39 18.24
N ARG A 41 -14.61 71.95 18.53
CA ARG A 41 -13.79 72.28 19.72
C ARG A 41 -14.15 71.75 21.12
N ARG A 42 -13.06 71.43 21.84
CA ARG A 42 -12.82 71.63 23.30
C ARG A 42 -13.49 70.67 24.30
N ASP A 43 -12.89 70.40 25.46
CA ASP A 43 -11.47 70.35 25.86
C ASP A 43 -11.36 69.72 27.25
N THR A 44 -10.16 69.25 27.64
CA THR A 44 -9.71 69.06 29.04
C THR A 44 -10.49 68.12 30.00
N LYS A 45 -10.01 67.75 31.21
CA LYS A 45 -8.66 67.36 31.73
C LYS A 45 -8.80 66.99 33.23
N HIS A 46 -7.98 66.06 33.73
CA HIS A 46 -7.91 65.60 35.14
C HIS A 46 -9.18 64.87 35.68
N GLY A 47 -9.09 63.98 36.68
CA GLY A 47 -7.92 63.33 37.29
C GLY A 47 -8.16 62.91 38.76
N GLY A 48 -7.40 61.93 39.26
CA GLY A 48 -7.20 61.72 40.71
C GLY A 48 -7.92 60.53 41.40
N HIS A 49 -7.16 59.46 41.64
CA HIS A 49 -7.01 58.78 42.96
C HIS A 49 -8.21 58.62 43.93
N ARG A 50 -8.65 57.37 44.21
CA ARG A 50 -8.23 56.55 45.40
C ARG A 50 -8.95 55.18 45.52
N ASN A 51 -8.48 54.34 46.44
CA ASN A 51 -8.92 52.95 46.66
C ASN A 51 -10.31 52.81 47.34
N GLY A 52 -11.02 51.72 47.01
CA GLY A 52 -12.17 51.18 47.72
C GLY A 52 -12.40 49.71 47.37
N LYS A 53 -12.89 48.86 48.29
CA LYS A 53 -13.00 47.39 48.13
C LYS A 53 -14.48 46.91 48.10
N LYS A 54 -14.71 45.80 47.36
CA LYS A 54 -15.94 44.95 47.26
C LYS A 54 -17.16 45.55 46.54
N GLY A 55 -17.80 44.73 45.67
CA GLY A 55 -19.28 44.74 45.55
C GLY A 55 -19.94 44.67 44.16
N VAL A 56 -19.86 43.53 43.47
CA VAL A 56 -20.93 42.93 42.60
C VAL A 56 -21.50 43.73 41.38
N LEU A 57 -21.32 43.14 40.19
CA LEU A 57 -22.12 43.18 38.95
C LEU A 57 -22.78 44.50 38.46
N SER A 58 -22.35 44.95 37.28
CA SER A 58 -23.24 45.42 36.21
C SER A 58 -22.59 45.18 34.83
N GLY A 59 -23.35 44.73 33.84
CA GLY A 59 -22.80 44.28 32.54
C GLY A 59 -23.47 44.95 31.34
N SER A 60 -22.67 45.64 30.51
CA SER A 60 -23.18 46.38 29.33
C SER A 60 -22.20 46.47 28.15
N SER A 61 -21.28 45.50 27.99
CA SER A 61 -20.28 45.48 26.90
C SER A 61 -20.38 44.25 25.99
N PHE A 62 -20.61 43.06 26.55
CA PHE A 62 -20.65 41.80 25.79
C PHE A 62 -21.78 41.75 24.75
N PHE A 63 -23.01 42.11 25.12
CA PHE A 63 -24.19 41.98 24.26
C PHE A 63 -24.10 42.82 22.98
N THR A 64 -23.54 44.02 23.07
CA THR A 64 -23.40 44.95 21.94
C THR A 64 -22.38 44.43 20.91
N TRP A 65 -21.26 43.88 21.38
CA TRP A 65 -20.24 43.30 20.50
C TRP A 65 -20.73 41.99 19.87
N PHE A 66 -21.47 41.17 20.62
CA PHE A 66 -22.09 39.95 20.10
C PHE A 66 -23.11 40.24 18.98
N MET A 67 -23.91 41.30 19.10
CA MET A 67 -24.81 41.75 18.03
C MET A 67 -24.07 42.25 16.79
N VAL A 68 -22.96 42.98 16.94
CA VAL A 68 -22.14 43.41 15.80
C VAL A 68 -21.50 42.23 15.09
N ILE A 69 -21.00 41.22 15.81
CA ILE A 69 -20.45 39.99 15.21
C ILE A 69 -21.55 39.14 14.56
N ALA A 70 -22.72 39.01 15.19
CA ALA A 70 -23.85 38.30 14.59
C ALA A 70 -24.28 38.94 13.26
N LEU A 71 -24.38 40.28 13.22
CA LEU A 71 -24.70 41.01 11.99
C LEU A 71 -23.59 40.86 10.93
N LEU A 72 -22.31 40.94 11.31
CA LEU A 72 -21.20 40.69 10.37
C LEU A 72 -21.22 39.26 9.82
N GLY A 73 -21.50 38.25 10.66
CA GLY A 73 -21.62 36.84 10.26
C GLY A 73 -22.82 36.57 9.33
N VAL A 74 -23.94 37.26 9.54
CA VAL A 74 -25.08 37.24 8.60
C VAL A 74 -24.71 37.90 7.27
N TRP A 75 -24.01 39.03 7.28
CA TRP A 75 -23.60 39.69 6.03
C TRP A 75 -22.53 38.90 5.25
N THR A 76 -21.58 38.25 5.92
CA THR A 76 -20.61 37.39 5.22
C THR A 76 -21.23 36.10 4.69
N SER A 77 -22.14 35.46 5.44
CA SER A 77 -22.84 34.26 4.93
C SER A 77 -23.77 34.57 3.76
N VAL A 78 -24.50 35.70 3.80
CA VAL A 78 -25.27 36.18 2.64
C VAL A 78 -24.36 36.46 1.44
N ALA A 79 -23.18 37.06 1.65
CA ALA A 79 -22.22 37.29 0.57
C ALA A 79 -21.68 36.00 -0.06
N VAL A 80 -21.33 34.97 0.72
CA VAL A 80 -20.83 33.69 0.18
C VAL A 80 -21.92 32.98 -0.65
N VAL A 81 -23.18 33.03 -0.21
CA VAL A 81 -24.33 32.47 -0.96
C VAL A 81 -24.70 33.29 -2.20
N TRP A 82 -24.51 34.61 -2.19
CA TRP A 82 -24.86 35.47 -3.34
C TRP A 82 -23.77 35.52 -4.43
N PHE A 83 -22.54 35.12 -4.10
CA PHE A 83 -21.39 35.12 -5.04
C PHE A 83 -20.86 33.72 -5.37
N ASP A 84 -21.56 32.65 -4.97
CA ASP A 84 -21.20 31.23 -5.23
C ASP A 84 -19.74 30.88 -4.87
N LEU A 85 -19.22 31.51 -3.81
CA LEU A 85 -17.78 31.59 -3.53
C LEU A 85 -17.18 30.33 -2.87
N VAL A 86 -18.02 29.38 -2.46
CA VAL A 86 -17.63 28.10 -1.82
C VAL A 86 -18.62 27.01 -2.23
N ASP A 87 -18.12 25.91 -2.79
CA ASP A 87 -18.91 24.69 -3.01
C ASP A 87 -19.23 24.03 -1.65
N TYR A 88 -20.47 24.23 -1.18
CA TYR A 88 -20.94 23.67 0.08
C TYR A 88 -21.13 22.15 0.04
N GLU A 89 -21.36 21.53 -1.13
CA GLU A 89 -21.41 20.07 -1.22
C GLU A 89 -20.01 19.48 -1.08
N GLU A 90 -19.00 20.05 -1.75
CA GLU A 90 -17.61 19.61 -1.62
C GLU A 90 -17.06 19.85 -0.20
N VAL A 91 -17.41 20.97 0.45
CA VAL A 91 -17.03 21.24 1.84
C VAL A 91 -17.76 20.32 2.83
N LEU A 92 -19.06 20.02 2.62
CA LEU A 92 -19.78 19.06 3.47
C LEU A 92 -19.31 17.62 3.24
N ALA A 93 -18.91 17.26 2.02
CA ALA A 93 -18.26 15.98 1.72
C ALA A 93 -16.91 15.90 2.44
N LYS A 94 -16.02 16.89 2.26
CA LYS A 94 -14.72 16.97 2.96
C LYS A 94 -14.86 16.99 4.48
N ALA A 95 -15.89 17.63 5.04
CA ALA A 95 -16.15 17.65 6.48
C ALA A 95 -16.69 16.31 7.02
N LYS A 96 -17.44 15.55 6.21
CA LYS A 96 -17.82 14.16 6.53
C LYS A 96 -16.61 13.24 6.44
N ASP A 97 -15.82 13.33 5.38
CA ASP A 97 -14.56 12.59 5.22
C ASP A 97 -13.60 12.88 6.36
N PHE A 98 -13.45 14.13 6.77
CA PHE A 98 -12.67 14.50 7.95
C PHE A 98 -13.24 13.89 9.24
N ARG A 99 -14.56 13.80 9.41
CA ARG A 99 -15.15 13.12 10.59
C ARG A 99 -14.87 11.62 10.60
N TYR A 100 -15.01 10.93 9.45
CA TYR A 100 -14.71 9.49 9.36
C TYR A 100 -13.20 9.20 9.53
N ASN A 101 -12.33 10.00 8.89
CA ASN A 101 -10.88 9.88 9.08
C ASN A 101 -10.47 10.24 10.51
N LEU A 102 -11.08 11.24 11.14
CA LEU A 102 -10.72 11.65 12.50
C LEU A 102 -11.13 10.61 13.53
N SER A 103 -12.24 9.88 13.37
CA SER A 103 -12.53 8.73 14.24
C SER A 103 -11.51 7.62 14.09
N GLU A 104 -11.09 7.26 12.86
CA GLU A 104 -10.06 6.22 12.66
C GLU A 104 -8.68 6.65 13.23
N VAL A 105 -8.27 7.89 12.99
CA VAL A 105 -6.99 8.45 13.47
C VAL A 105 -6.98 8.68 14.98
N LEU A 106 -8.15 8.85 15.61
CA LEU A 106 -8.27 8.94 17.07
C LEU A 106 -8.41 7.58 17.74
N GLN A 107 -9.23 6.63 17.25
CA GLN A 107 -9.36 5.30 17.87
C GLN A 107 -7.99 4.59 17.96
N GLY A 108 -7.20 4.61 16.87
CA GLY A 108 -5.82 4.10 16.87
C GLY A 108 -4.81 4.85 17.77
N LYS A 109 -5.24 5.92 18.45
CA LYS A 109 -4.47 6.69 19.44
C LYS A 109 -5.11 6.76 20.82
N LEU A 110 -6.37 6.34 20.95
CA LEU A 110 -7.16 6.43 22.18
C LEU A 110 -7.38 5.08 22.87
N GLY A 111 -7.09 3.94 22.23
CA GLY A 111 -7.08 2.62 22.88
C GLY A 111 -6.04 2.43 24.00
N VAL A 112 -5.26 3.47 24.34
CA VAL A 112 -4.47 3.54 25.60
C VAL A 112 -5.26 4.14 26.78
N TYR A 113 -6.51 4.55 26.52
CA TYR A 113 -7.50 5.02 27.49
C TYR A 113 -8.75 4.11 27.55
N ASP A 114 -8.67 2.93 26.93
CA ASP A 114 -9.55 1.78 27.23
C ASP A 114 -9.52 1.55 28.74
N ALA A 115 -10.62 1.88 29.40
CA ALA A 115 -10.76 1.93 30.83
C ALA A 115 -11.65 0.79 31.33
N ASP A 116 -12.62 0.36 30.53
CA ASP A 116 -13.61 -0.66 30.88
C ASP A 116 -13.21 -2.07 30.39
N GLY A 117 -12.36 -2.18 29.37
CA GLY A 117 -11.62 -3.37 28.97
C GLY A 117 -12.14 -4.12 27.75
N ASP A 118 -12.99 -3.50 26.91
CA ASP A 118 -13.61 -4.15 25.75
C ASP A 118 -12.83 -4.01 24.43
N GLY A 119 -11.88 -3.07 24.35
CA GLY A 119 -10.87 -2.96 23.29
C GLY A 119 -11.02 -1.82 22.29
N ASP A 120 -11.91 -0.85 22.46
CA ASP A 120 -11.81 0.43 21.73
C ASP A 120 -11.75 1.69 22.63
N PHE A 121 -12.41 2.81 22.26
CA PHE A 121 -12.48 3.98 23.15
C PHE A 121 -13.79 4.73 22.91
N ASP A 122 -14.72 4.58 23.85
CA ASP A 122 -16.13 4.86 23.64
C ASP A 122 -16.74 5.75 24.76
N VAL A 123 -18.07 5.88 24.79
CA VAL A 123 -18.82 6.67 25.76
C VAL A 123 -18.87 6.01 27.16
N ASP A 124 -18.63 4.70 27.28
CA ASP A 124 -18.55 3.98 28.55
C ASP A 124 -17.15 4.06 29.18
N ASP A 125 -16.06 4.07 28.40
CA ASP A 125 -14.74 4.47 28.91
C ASP A 125 -14.76 5.87 29.50
N ALA A 126 -15.40 6.81 28.79
CA ALA A 126 -15.59 8.15 29.28
C ALA A 126 -16.40 8.18 30.60
N LYS A 127 -17.31 7.22 30.85
CA LYS A 127 -18.00 7.10 32.14
C LYS A 127 -17.09 6.53 33.23
N VAL A 128 -16.27 5.53 32.94
CA VAL A 128 -15.31 4.97 33.92
C VAL A 128 -14.26 6.03 34.30
N LEU A 129 -13.68 6.72 33.32
CA LEU A 129 -12.69 7.79 33.53
C LEU A 129 -13.26 9.02 34.26
N LEU A 130 -14.57 9.27 34.17
CA LEU A 130 -15.27 10.33 34.90
C LEU A 130 -15.87 9.86 36.25
N GLY A 131 -15.66 8.60 36.66
CA GLY A 131 -16.20 8.06 37.91
C GLY A 131 -17.73 7.88 37.92
N LEU A 132 -18.35 7.78 36.75
CA LEU A 132 -19.80 7.62 36.55
C LEU A 132 -20.23 6.16 36.35
N LYS A 133 -19.28 5.23 36.25
CA LYS A 133 -19.46 3.77 36.07
C LYS A 133 -18.31 3.05 36.79
N GLU A 134 -18.60 2.01 37.55
CA GLU A 134 -17.55 1.19 38.18
C GLU A 134 -16.90 0.23 37.18
N ARG A 135 -15.66 -0.18 37.46
CA ARG A 135 -14.84 -0.98 36.54
C ARG A 135 -15.16 -2.48 36.65
N SER A 136 -15.42 -3.12 35.52
CA SER A 136 -15.69 -4.57 35.42
C SER A 136 -14.50 -5.41 35.92
N PRO A 137 -14.70 -6.41 36.80
CA PRO A 137 -13.62 -7.29 37.24
C PRO A 137 -13.25 -8.32 36.17
N SER A 138 -12.00 -8.28 35.70
CA SER A 138 -11.46 -9.24 34.73
C SER A 138 -11.27 -10.65 35.33
N ARG A 139 -11.45 -11.69 34.51
CA ARG A 139 -11.19 -13.08 34.93
C ARG A 139 -9.67 -13.36 34.94
N PRO A 140 -9.13 -14.11 35.92
CA PRO A 140 -7.69 -14.13 36.14
C PRO A 140 -6.89 -14.87 35.06
N THR A 141 -5.83 -14.22 34.55
CA THR A 141 -4.69 -14.88 33.92
C THR A 141 -3.73 -15.43 34.97
N VAL A 142 -3.10 -16.57 34.67
CA VAL A 142 -2.14 -17.23 35.58
C VAL A 142 -0.78 -16.49 35.56
N GLY A 143 -0.16 -16.35 36.73
CA GLY A 143 1.14 -15.69 36.92
C GLY A 143 2.36 -16.57 36.60
N PRO A 144 3.57 -16.00 36.67
CA PRO A 144 4.81 -16.66 36.25
C PRO A 144 5.42 -17.59 37.33
N GLU A 145 6.26 -18.51 36.87
CA GLU A 145 7.13 -19.35 37.71
C GLU A 145 8.59 -19.09 37.27
N GLU A 146 9.44 -18.62 38.20
CA GLU A 146 10.88 -18.44 37.95
C GLU A 146 11.67 -19.71 38.25
N ALA A 147 12.86 -19.84 37.64
CA ALA A 147 13.58 -21.10 37.57
C ALA A 147 14.59 -21.32 38.71
N GLU A 148 14.61 -22.53 39.26
CA GLU A 148 15.81 -23.13 39.86
C GLU A 148 16.39 -24.21 38.94
N ALA A 149 17.72 -24.37 38.96
CA ALA A 149 18.44 -25.23 38.04
C ALA A 149 19.27 -26.31 38.77
N HIS A 150 18.98 -27.58 38.50
CA HIS A 150 19.91 -28.68 38.77
C HIS A 150 19.89 -29.70 37.63
N ALA A 151 21.08 -30.07 37.15
CA ALA A 151 21.27 -31.08 36.12
C ALA A 151 21.76 -32.39 36.72
N TRP A 152 21.50 -33.53 36.04
CA TRP A 152 22.53 -34.50 35.64
C TRP A 152 21.99 -35.57 34.66
N LEU A 153 22.88 -36.47 34.21
CA LEU A 153 22.73 -37.32 33.02
C LEU A 153 22.16 -38.75 33.27
N LYS A 154 21.75 -39.40 32.17
CA LYS A 154 21.47 -40.84 31.92
C LYS A 154 19.99 -41.28 32.04
N ALA A 155 19.52 -42.27 31.25
CA ALA A 155 19.98 -42.83 29.97
C ALA A 155 18.91 -43.77 29.35
N GLN A 156 18.90 -43.86 28.02
CA GLN A 156 18.44 -44.99 27.16
C GLN A 156 16.96 -45.49 27.24
N ALA A 157 16.49 -45.96 26.09
CA ALA A 157 15.19 -46.61 25.85
C ALA A 157 15.28 -48.15 26.12
N PRO A 158 14.28 -49.04 25.89
CA PRO A 158 13.30 -49.03 24.78
C PRO A 158 11.86 -49.58 25.06
N GLU A 159 11.03 -49.56 23.99
CA GLU A 159 9.95 -50.50 23.61
C GLU A 159 8.75 -50.83 24.56
N GLY A 160 7.54 -51.00 23.98
CA GLY A 160 6.37 -51.45 24.76
C GLY A 160 4.97 -51.32 24.14
N SER A 161 4.72 -51.95 22.99
CA SER A 161 3.41 -52.34 22.40
C SER A 161 2.05 -52.00 23.08
N GLY A 162 1.09 -51.55 22.26
CA GLY A 162 -0.24 -52.19 22.19
C GLY A 162 -1.48 -51.39 22.69
N PRO A 163 -2.65 -51.44 22.01
CA PRO A 163 -3.84 -50.66 22.35
C PRO A 163 -5.02 -51.50 22.90
N GLN A 164 -6.03 -50.83 23.48
CA GLN A 164 -7.40 -51.37 23.57
C GLN A 164 -8.48 -50.27 23.63
N HIS A 165 -9.68 -50.61 23.12
CA HIS A 165 -10.91 -49.80 23.11
C HIS A 165 -11.53 -49.62 24.51
N ILE A 166 -12.39 -48.62 24.65
CA ILE A 166 -13.78 -48.75 25.16
C ILE A 166 -14.58 -47.50 24.74
N GLU A 167 -15.89 -47.66 24.54
CA GLU A 167 -16.79 -46.67 23.96
C GLU A 167 -17.59 -45.82 24.98
N ASP A 168 -18.21 -44.76 24.45
CA ASP A 168 -19.36 -43.95 24.89
C ASP A 168 -20.11 -44.32 26.19
N GLU A 169 -20.49 -43.28 26.96
CA GLU A 169 -21.92 -42.94 27.11
C GLU A 169 -22.14 -41.47 27.51
N ILE A 170 -23.34 -40.94 27.22
CA ILE A 170 -23.77 -39.55 27.50
C ILE A 170 -25.13 -39.61 28.19
N GLN A 171 -25.35 -38.78 29.22
CA GLN A 171 -26.73 -38.39 29.56
C GLN A 171 -26.84 -36.98 30.16
N ASP A 172 -27.84 -36.24 29.69
CA ASP A 172 -28.20 -34.90 30.16
C ASP A 172 -28.97 -34.95 31.50
N GLU A 173 -28.95 -33.85 32.25
CA GLU A 173 -30.18 -33.39 32.90
C GLU A 173 -30.24 -31.85 33.00
N ILE A 174 -31.45 -31.30 32.91
CA ILE A 174 -31.73 -29.87 32.83
C ILE A 174 -32.77 -29.52 33.91
N HIS A 175 -32.51 -28.54 34.77
CA HIS A 175 -33.48 -27.45 35.04
C HIS A 175 -32.92 -26.31 35.92
N SER A 176 -33.38 -25.09 35.62
CA SER A 176 -33.39 -23.92 36.54
C SER A 176 -34.83 -23.71 37.05
N PRO A 177 -35.04 -23.00 38.19
CA PRO A 177 -35.53 -21.62 38.06
C PRO A 177 -35.12 -20.60 39.16
N LEU A 178 -34.71 -19.41 38.71
CA LEU A 178 -35.16 -18.03 39.08
C LEU A 178 -35.35 -17.52 40.54
N HIS A 179 -35.18 -16.18 40.62
CA HIS A 179 -35.62 -15.21 41.65
C HIS A 179 -34.94 -15.23 43.05
N GLU A 180 -34.88 -14.13 43.82
CA GLU A 180 -34.71 -12.67 43.55
C GLU A 180 -34.58 -11.92 44.89
N THR A 181 -34.09 -10.66 44.89
CA THR A 181 -34.34 -9.60 45.92
C THR A 181 -33.79 -9.80 47.37
N VAL A 182 -33.51 -8.81 48.25
CA VAL A 182 -33.38 -7.31 48.23
C VAL A 182 -32.88 -6.79 49.62
N TYR A 183 -32.31 -5.55 49.70
CA TYR A 183 -32.02 -4.73 50.93
C TYR A 183 -30.98 -5.29 51.95
N THR A 184 -30.33 -4.54 52.86
CA THR A 184 -30.16 -3.09 53.23
C THR A 184 -28.83 -2.99 54.03
N GLU A 185 -27.91 -2.03 53.83
CA GLU A 185 -27.88 -0.58 54.20
C GLU A 185 -27.29 -0.30 55.62
N HIS A 186 -26.68 0.89 55.81
CA HIS A 186 -25.99 1.44 57.02
C HIS A 186 -24.61 0.81 57.37
N GLY A 187 -23.64 1.55 57.95
CA GLY A 187 -23.64 2.95 58.43
C GLY A 187 -22.22 3.57 58.59
N GLU A 188 -22.18 4.80 59.10
CA GLU A 188 -21.01 5.70 59.15
C GLU A 188 -20.12 5.53 60.40
N ASP A 189 -18.85 5.98 60.36
CA ASP A 189 -18.31 6.91 61.39
C ASP A 189 -16.95 7.56 60.99
N LEU A 190 -16.54 8.62 61.70
CA LEU A 190 -15.40 9.52 61.39
C LEU A 190 -14.32 9.60 62.49
N GLN A 191 -13.04 9.79 62.12
CA GLN A 191 -12.14 10.77 62.80
C GLN A 191 -10.78 11.00 62.11
N GLU A 192 -10.25 12.22 62.31
CA GLU A 192 -8.87 12.70 61.99
C GLU A 192 -7.96 12.46 63.24
N GLU A 193 -6.67 12.82 63.38
CA GLU A 193 -5.85 13.91 62.81
C GLU A 193 -4.32 13.63 63.03
N ASP A 194 -3.46 14.52 62.52
CA ASP A 194 -2.06 14.83 62.93
C ASP A 194 -0.82 13.95 62.54
N GLY A 195 0.35 14.62 62.52
CA GLY A 195 1.73 14.09 62.30
C GLY A 195 2.72 14.62 63.37
N PRO A 196 4.00 15.03 63.08
CA PRO A 196 4.85 14.85 61.89
C PRO A 196 6.37 14.56 62.20
N THR A 197 7.26 14.66 61.18
CA THR A 197 8.71 15.03 61.20
C THR A 197 9.90 14.10 61.65
N ARG A 198 10.80 13.83 60.68
CA ARG A 198 12.26 14.22 60.60
C ARG A 198 13.44 13.35 61.19
N GLU A 199 14.54 13.27 60.41
CA GLU A 199 15.97 12.90 60.74
C GLU A 199 16.31 11.46 61.26
N GLN A 200 17.55 10.93 61.29
CA GLN A 200 18.71 10.87 60.35
C GLN A 200 19.83 9.92 60.92
N GLN A 201 20.31 8.91 60.16
CA GLN A 201 21.66 8.26 60.26
C GLN A 201 22.14 7.64 61.64
N PRO A 202 23.40 7.15 61.82
CA PRO A 202 24.04 5.97 61.16
C PRO A 202 24.76 5.00 62.19
N GLU A 203 26.01 4.58 61.90
CA GLU A 203 26.98 3.71 62.67
C GLU A 203 26.79 2.17 62.52
N ASP A 204 27.79 1.30 62.29
CA ASP A 204 29.27 1.38 62.06
C ASP A 204 29.63 0.79 60.65
N ASP A 205 30.82 0.28 60.21
CA ASP A 205 32.17 -0.08 60.74
C ASP A 205 33.22 -0.03 59.57
N ASP A 206 34.54 -0.23 59.82
CA ASP A 206 35.65 0.12 58.88
C ASP A 206 36.81 -0.93 58.75
N PHE A 207 37.49 -0.97 57.57
CA PHE A 207 38.94 -1.24 57.49
C PHE A 207 39.65 -0.85 56.16
N LEU A 208 40.34 0.31 56.15
CA LEU A 208 41.75 0.60 55.73
C LEU A 208 42.43 -0.22 54.59
N VAL A 209 43.33 0.27 53.71
CA VAL A 209 44.26 1.44 53.60
C VAL A 209 44.29 1.83 52.09
N GLY A 210 44.34 3.07 51.58
CA GLY A 210 45.17 4.27 51.86
C GLY A 210 46.22 4.45 50.72
N SER A 211 46.65 5.64 50.29
CA SER A 211 46.54 6.99 50.88
C SER A 211 46.78 8.13 49.85
N ASP A 212 46.03 9.24 49.99
CA ASP A 212 46.51 10.65 49.92
C ASP A 212 47.07 11.26 48.61
N MET A 213 46.92 12.57 48.33
CA MET A 213 46.19 13.67 49.01
C MET A 213 45.72 14.73 47.98
N ASP A 214 44.99 15.75 48.45
CA ASP A 214 44.16 16.67 47.65
C ASP A 214 44.72 18.12 47.56
N ASP A 215 44.01 18.95 46.79
CA ASP A 215 43.75 20.39 46.99
C ASP A 215 44.65 21.51 46.39
N ARG A 216 43.94 22.54 45.86
CA ARG A 216 44.17 24.01 45.99
C ARG A 216 45.00 24.87 45.00
N PHE A 217 44.26 25.50 44.06
CA PHE A 217 44.12 26.96 43.77
C PHE A 217 45.32 27.92 43.46
N GLU A 218 44.98 29.02 42.73
CA GLU A 218 45.74 30.25 42.38
C GLU A 218 46.63 30.28 41.10
N SER A 219 47.21 31.46 40.79
CA SER A 219 47.26 32.03 39.42
C SER A 219 48.47 32.95 39.10
N LEU A 220 48.48 33.52 37.88
CA LEU A 220 49.30 34.66 37.34
C LEU A 220 50.64 34.40 36.58
N GLU A 221 50.56 34.66 35.27
CA GLU A 221 51.40 35.59 34.44
C GLU A 221 52.91 35.41 34.08
N THR A 222 53.14 35.41 32.75
CA THR A 222 54.20 36.13 31.97
C THR A 222 55.65 35.61 31.81
N GLY A 223 56.30 36.03 30.69
CA GLY A 223 57.70 35.77 30.30
C GLY A 223 57.88 34.73 29.18
N THR A 224 57.88 34.95 27.85
CA THR A 224 58.35 35.99 26.88
C THR A 224 59.87 36.06 26.62
N LEU A 225 60.23 36.32 25.33
CA LEU A 225 61.58 36.58 24.73
C LEU A 225 62.35 35.30 24.29
N GLN A 226 62.64 35.04 23.00
CA GLN A 226 63.60 35.65 22.03
C GLN A 226 65.04 35.04 22.12
N GLU A 227 65.93 35.00 21.10
CA GLU A 227 66.00 35.73 19.82
C GLU A 227 66.79 34.99 18.68
N GLU A 228 66.47 35.37 17.44
CA GLU A 228 67.19 35.45 16.12
C GLU A 228 68.60 34.88 15.80
N THR A 229 68.79 34.48 14.51
CA THR A 229 69.61 35.15 13.44
C THR A 229 69.63 34.28 12.14
N LYS A 230 69.31 34.77 10.91
CA LYS A 230 70.02 35.64 9.92
C LYS A 230 71.17 34.95 9.14
N ASP A 231 71.43 35.18 7.84
CA ASP A 231 70.80 36.05 6.81
C ASP A 231 71.22 35.68 5.34
N SER A 232 70.46 36.14 4.32
CA SER A 232 70.91 36.48 2.92
C SER A 232 71.28 35.35 1.89
N TYR A 233 71.37 35.51 0.54
CA TYR A 233 71.23 36.64 -0.44
C TYR A 233 70.72 36.21 -1.87
N HIS A 234 70.12 37.17 -2.62
CA HIS A 234 69.98 37.42 -4.10
C HIS A 234 70.37 36.36 -5.18
N ALA A 235 69.56 36.05 -6.22
CA ALA A 235 69.12 36.77 -7.46
C ALA A 235 69.74 36.07 -8.73
N GLU A 236 69.39 36.30 -10.02
CA GLU A 236 68.70 37.40 -10.73
C GLU A 236 68.11 36.94 -12.11
N GLU A 237 67.13 37.71 -12.65
CA GLU A 237 66.59 37.89 -14.03
C GLU A 237 66.70 36.84 -15.19
N THR A 238 65.68 36.76 -16.06
CA THR A 238 65.63 37.57 -17.32
C THR A 238 64.21 37.83 -17.88
N ALA A 239 64.00 39.02 -18.46
CA ALA A 239 62.72 39.49 -19.03
C ALA A 239 62.49 39.06 -20.50
N SER A 240 61.29 39.27 -21.07
CA SER A 240 61.04 40.47 -21.92
C SER A 240 59.58 40.66 -22.38
N GLN A 241 59.06 41.91 -22.25
CA GLN A 241 58.17 42.63 -23.19
C GLN A 241 56.69 42.14 -23.41
N VAL A 242 55.65 42.97 -23.72
CA VAL A 242 55.47 44.44 -23.81
C VAL A 242 53.96 44.84 -23.78
N TYR A 243 53.61 45.93 -23.08
CA TYR A 243 52.47 46.88 -23.21
C TYR A 243 50.96 46.45 -23.29
N ASN A 244 50.23 46.79 -22.21
CA ASN A 244 49.19 47.85 -22.11
C ASN A 244 47.94 47.93 -23.04
N GLN A 245 46.78 47.71 -22.39
CA GLN A 245 45.71 48.73 -22.13
C GLN A 245 44.49 48.86 -23.07
N ASP A 246 43.38 49.33 -22.47
CA ASP A 246 42.00 49.36 -22.97
C ASP A 246 41.68 50.47 -23.99
N THR A 247 40.79 50.22 -24.96
CA THR A 247 39.81 51.21 -25.49
C THR A 247 38.72 50.57 -26.39
N GLU A 248 37.78 51.39 -26.88
CA GLU A 248 36.47 51.00 -27.44
C GLU A 248 36.41 50.93 -29.00
N ASP A 249 35.49 50.10 -29.50
CA ASP A 249 34.64 50.27 -30.71
C ASP A 249 35.18 50.48 -32.15
N MET A 250 34.22 50.36 -33.11
CA MET A 250 34.29 50.53 -34.58
C MET A 250 34.84 49.31 -35.40
N MET A 251 34.39 49.00 -36.63
CA MET A 251 33.53 49.75 -37.57
C MET A 251 32.75 48.88 -38.60
N TYR A 252 31.42 49.07 -38.68
CA TYR A 252 30.46 48.96 -39.82
C TYR A 252 30.61 47.97 -41.02
N LYS A 253 29.51 47.21 -41.27
CA LYS A 253 28.67 47.14 -42.52
C LYS A 253 27.36 46.41 -42.17
N GLN A 254 26.13 46.97 -42.27
CA GLN A 254 25.28 47.30 -43.45
C GLN A 254 24.94 46.07 -44.33
N GLU A 255 23.69 45.77 -44.74
CA GLU A 255 22.48 46.61 -44.93
C GLU A 255 21.13 45.92 -44.53
N ASP A 256 20.21 46.70 -43.93
CA ASP A 256 18.74 46.90 -44.14
C ASP A 256 17.64 45.79 -44.28
N SER A 257 16.40 46.24 -43.99
CA SER A 257 15.04 45.65 -44.19
C SER A 257 14.61 44.52 -43.21
N ASP A 258 13.70 44.68 -42.22
CA ASP A 258 12.46 45.47 -42.01
C ASP A 258 11.14 44.73 -42.37
N SER A 259 10.06 45.15 -41.70
CA SER A 259 8.64 44.74 -41.76
C SER A 259 8.17 43.52 -40.94
N SER A 260 6.99 43.68 -40.33
CA SER A 260 6.26 42.78 -39.44
C SER A 260 4.98 42.23 -40.09
N GLU A 261 4.44 41.13 -39.55
CA GLU A 261 3.00 40.73 -39.39
C GLU A 261 1.92 41.21 -40.40
N PRO A 262 0.91 40.38 -40.78
CA PRO A 262 0.01 39.75 -39.79
C PRO A 262 -0.73 38.43 -40.18
N VAL A 263 -1.67 38.05 -39.31
CA VAL A 263 -2.72 37.00 -39.39
C VAL A 263 -3.80 37.25 -40.46
N ILE A 264 -4.33 36.20 -41.12
CA ILE A 264 -5.74 36.04 -41.62
C ILE A 264 -6.13 34.52 -41.63
N ASP A 265 -7.42 34.22 -41.49
CA ASP A 265 -8.08 32.89 -41.45
C ASP A 265 -8.44 32.25 -42.84
N ASP A 266 -9.14 31.10 -42.77
CA ASP A 266 -10.21 30.57 -43.66
C ASP A 266 -9.94 29.90 -45.06
N ASP A 267 -10.06 28.56 -45.03
CA ASP A 267 -11.17 27.74 -45.60
C ASP A 267 -11.17 27.12 -47.05
N GLU A 268 -11.83 25.95 -47.11
CA GLU A 268 -12.47 25.19 -48.21
C GLU A 268 -11.73 24.56 -49.45
N ARG A 269 -12.17 23.30 -49.76
CA ARG A 269 -12.46 22.70 -51.10
C ARG A 269 -11.30 22.19 -52.02
N THR A 270 -11.40 21.08 -52.79
CA THR A 270 -12.45 20.02 -53.02
C THR A 270 -11.86 18.74 -53.69
N TYR A 271 -12.63 17.64 -53.74
CA TYR A 271 -12.49 16.42 -54.61
C TYR A 271 -11.26 15.51 -54.35
N HIS A 272 -11.21 14.19 -54.60
CA HIS A 272 -12.06 13.12 -55.22
C HIS A 272 -11.69 11.77 -54.50
N ASP A 273 -12.47 10.68 -54.44
CA ASP A 273 -13.89 10.40 -54.71
C ASP A 273 -14.41 9.20 -53.84
N ALA A 274 -15.11 8.18 -54.38
CA ALA A 274 -15.77 7.09 -53.62
C ALA A 274 -15.39 5.62 -54.00
N ASP A 275 -16.15 4.67 -53.40
CA ASP A 275 -16.28 3.21 -53.65
C ASP A 275 -15.14 2.24 -53.22
N ASP A 276 -15.36 0.91 -53.07
CA ASP A 276 -16.31 0.09 -52.26
C ASP A 276 -15.95 -1.41 -52.45
N VAL A 277 -16.09 -2.27 -51.43
CA VAL A 277 -16.21 -3.77 -51.46
C VAL A 277 -15.19 -4.61 -52.32
N THR A 278 -14.55 -5.68 -51.81
CA THR A 278 -15.08 -7.07 -51.87
C THR A 278 -14.24 -8.08 -51.04
N TYR A 279 -14.87 -9.19 -50.68
CA TYR A 279 -14.38 -10.51 -50.20
C TYR A 279 -13.15 -11.09 -51.00
N GLN A 280 -12.46 -12.18 -50.62
CA GLN A 280 -12.91 -13.38 -49.89
C GLN A 280 -11.75 -14.21 -49.25
N ASP A 281 -12.09 -15.25 -48.49
CA ASP A 281 -11.18 -16.20 -47.83
C ASP A 281 -10.26 -16.99 -48.78
N HIS A 282 -9.13 -17.48 -48.25
CA HIS A 282 -8.62 -18.82 -48.60
C HIS A 282 -7.83 -19.46 -47.45
N ASP A 283 -7.82 -20.79 -47.45
CA ASP A 283 -7.43 -21.67 -46.35
C ASP A 283 -5.99 -22.22 -46.45
N GLN A 284 -5.56 -22.94 -45.39
CA GLN A 284 -4.54 -24.01 -45.35
C GLN A 284 -3.01 -23.76 -45.20
N GLN A 285 -2.52 -24.39 -44.11
CA GLN A 285 -1.37 -25.30 -43.96
C GLN A 285 0.10 -24.81 -43.93
N VAL A 286 0.69 -25.00 -42.74
CA VAL A 286 1.88 -25.83 -42.41
C VAL A 286 2.99 -25.93 -43.46
N TYR A 287 4.22 -25.60 -43.03
CA TYR A 287 5.46 -25.89 -43.74
C TYR A 287 6.49 -26.53 -42.79
N GLU A 288 7.02 -27.69 -43.18
CA GLU A 288 8.15 -28.37 -42.53
C GLU A 288 9.46 -28.10 -43.32
N PRO A 289 10.64 -28.02 -42.65
CA PRO A 289 11.93 -27.98 -43.33
C PRO A 289 12.41 -29.40 -43.75
N PRO A 290 12.98 -29.59 -44.95
CA PRO A 290 13.29 -30.93 -45.50
C PRO A 290 14.75 -31.42 -45.29
N GLU A 291 14.90 -32.75 -45.25
CA GLU A 291 15.88 -33.66 -45.92
C GLU A 291 17.40 -33.33 -45.97
N SER A 292 18.36 -34.27 -46.07
CA SER A 292 18.41 -35.77 -46.14
C SER A 292 19.61 -36.27 -45.26
N GLU A 293 20.19 -37.49 -45.22
CA GLU A 293 20.13 -38.86 -45.84
C GLU A 293 20.89 -39.81 -44.85
N GLY A 294 21.03 -41.15 -44.96
CA GLY A 294 20.59 -42.17 -45.92
C GLY A 294 21.23 -43.56 -45.64
N ILE A 295 20.59 -44.64 -46.13
CA ILE A 295 21.10 -45.87 -46.82
C ILE A 295 22.59 -46.29 -46.54
N GLU A 296 22.99 -47.53 -46.17
CA GLU A 296 22.54 -48.88 -46.57
C GLU A 296 22.82 -50.01 -45.52
N SER A 297 22.63 -51.28 -45.90
CA SER A 297 22.74 -52.52 -45.08
C SER A 297 23.99 -53.38 -45.36
N SER A 298 24.37 -54.27 -44.43
CA SER A 298 24.62 -55.72 -44.70
C SER A 298 25.03 -56.52 -43.45
N ASP A 299 24.90 -57.85 -43.53
CA ASP A 299 25.01 -58.83 -42.44
C ASP A 299 26.45 -59.23 -42.07
N ASN A 300 26.62 -59.83 -40.87
CA ASN A 300 27.11 -61.22 -40.74
C ASN A 300 26.90 -61.78 -39.31
N ALA A 301 26.90 -63.11 -39.18
CA ALA A 301 26.66 -63.88 -37.95
C ALA A 301 28.00 -64.27 -37.25
N VAL A 302 28.13 -65.10 -36.20
CA VAL A 302 27.32 -66.20 -35.63
C VAL A 302 27.64 -66.43 -34.13
N GLU A 303 26.96 -67.40 -33.49
CA GLU A 303 27.40 -68.22 -32.33
C GLU A 303 27.44 -67.57 -30.92
N ASP A 304 27.01 -68.25 -29.83
CA ASP A 304 26.21 -69.48 -29.74
C ASP A 304 25.39 -69.55 -28.42
N SER A 305 24.45 -70.48 -28.43
CA SER A 305 23.42 -70.92 -27.49
C SER A 305 23.79 -71.09 -25.99
N ASN A 306 22.77 -70.85 -25.15
CA ASN A 306 22.16 -71.95 -24.39
C ASN A 306 20.68 -71.67 -24.06
N ILE A 307 19.84 -72.72 -24.13
CA ILE A 307 18.40 -72.66 -23.88
C ILE A 307 18.04 -73.72 -22.84
N ILE A 308 17.32 -73.31 -21.79
CA ILE A 308 16.30 -74.15 -21.13
C ILE A 308 15.05 -73.28 -20.96
N LEU A 309 13.88 -73.87 -21.20
CA LEU A 309 12.54 -73.26 -21.13
C LEU A 309 11.67 -74.06 -20.13
N GLU A 310 10.40 -73.64 -20.00
CA GLU A 310 9.34 -74.22 -19.16
C GLU A 310 9.44 -73.88 -17.64
N GLU A 311 8.37 -73.43 -16.97
CA GLU A 311 7.10 -72.88 -17.49
C GLU A 311 6.40 -71.94 -16.47
N ALA A 312 5.40 -71.20 -16.97
CA ALA A 312 4.25 -70.62 -16.28
C ALA A 312 4.37 -70.14 -14.81
N HIS A 313 4.22 -68.83 -14.60
CA HIS A 313 2.97 -68.28 -14.04
C HIS A 313 2.88 -66.76 -14.27
N ALA A 314 1.69 -66.27 -14.65
CA ALA A 314 1.41 -64.85 -14.86
C ALA A 314 0.11 -64.42 -14.15
N SER A 315 0.18 -63.31 -13.41
CA SER A 315 -0.94 -62.59 -12.79
C SER A 315 -0.43 -61.16 -12.42
N PRO A 316 -1.28 -60.13 -12.34
CA PRO A 316 -1.04 -58.92 -13.15
C PRO A 316 -0.40 -57.74 -12.41
N ALA A 317 -0.09 -56.69 -13.18
CA ALA A 317 0.28 -55.38 -12.65
C ALA A 317 -0.84 -54.76 -11.80
N GLU A 318 -0.45 -54.04 -10.75
CA GLU A 318 -1.39 -53.33 -9.87
C GLU A 318 -2.04 -52.15 -10.63
N GLU A 319 -3.36 -52.08 -10.62
CA GLU A 319 -4.11 -50.98 -11.22
C GLU A 319 -3.86 -49.69 -10.44
N GLN A 320 -3.54 -48.60 -11.17
CA GLN A 320 -3.65 -47.25 -10.61
C GLN A 320 -5.13 -47.00 -10.28
N GLN A 321 -5.47 -46.95 -9.00
CA GLN A 321 -6.82 -46.60 -8.55
C GLN A 321 -7.09 -45.12 -8.87
N GLU A 322 -7.70 -44.86 -10.03
CA GLU A 322 -8.35 -43.57 -10.30
C GLU A 322 -9.39 -43.32 -9.19
N ILE A 323 -9.11 -42.35 -8.32
CA ILE A 323 -10.07 -41.90 -7.32
C ILE A 323 -11.30 -41.38 -8.08
N PRO A 324 -12.47 -42.05 -7.97
CA PRO A 324 -13.59 -41.74 -8.84
C PRO A 324 -14.05 -40.30 -8.58
N PRO A 325 -14.26 -39.48 -9.62
CA PRO A 325 -14.52 -38.06 -9.45
C PRO A 325 -15.79 -37.86 -8.61
N VAL A 326 -15.60 -37.34 -7.40
CA VAL A 326 -16.68 -37.07 -6.44
C VAL A 326 -17.73 -36.22 -7.15
N LYS A 327 -18.89 -36.83 -7.45
CA LYS A 327 -19.95 -36.23 -8.26
C LYS A 327 -20.58 -35.06 -7.50
N LYS A 328 -19.94 -33.89 -7.57
CA LYS A 328 -20.35 -32.63 -6.92
C LYS A 328 -21.82 -32.39 -7.23
N LYS A 329 -22.68 -32.58 -6.23
CA LYS A 329 -24.14 -32.48 -6.36
C LYS A 329 -24.45 -31.08 -6.89
N LYS A 330 -25.15 -31.00 -8.04
CA LYS A 330 -25.48 -29.70 -8.66
C LYS A 330 -26.18 -28.81 -7.61
N PRO A 331 -25.70 -27.57 -7.37
CA PRO A 331 -26.16 -26.75 -6.26
C PRO A 331 -27.66 -26.47 -6.37
N LYS A 332 -28.36 -26.49 -5.24
CA LYS A 332 -29.82 -26.37 -5.18
C LYS A 332 -30.26 -24.90 -5.23
N LEU A 333 -30.07 -24.25 -6.38
CA LEU A 333 -30.30 -22.80 -6.58
C LEU A 333 -31.78 -22.35 -6.61
N LEU A 334 -32.74 -23.23 -6.35
CA LEU A 334 -34.18 -22.96 -6.46
C LEU A 334 -34.91 -23.42 -5.19
N ASN A 335 -35.64 -22.51 -4.54
CA ASN A 335 -36.47 -22.85 -3.38
C ASN A 335 -37.79 -23.55 -3.80
N LYS A 336 -38.80 -23.62 -2.92
CA LYS A 336 -40.11 -24.22 -3.27
C LYS A 336 -40.85 -23.38 -4.33
N PHE A 337 -40.77 -22.05 -4.23
CA PHE A 337 -41.43 -21.10 -5.13
C PHE A 337 -40.68 -20.96 -6.47
N ASP A 338 -39.36 -20.78 -6.46
CA ASP A 338 -38.56 -20.59 -7.70
C ASP A 338 -38.71 -21.76 -8.70
N LYS A 339 -39.12 -22.95 -8.23
CA LYS A 339 -39.40 -24.11 -9.08
C LYS A 339 -40.66 -23.95 -9.92
N THR A 340 -41.64 -23.16 -9.50
CA THR A 340 -42.88 -22.92 -10.28
C THR A 340 -42.61 -21.94 -11.43
N ILE A 341 -41.86 -20.87 -11.15
CA ILE A 341 -41.45 -19.85 -12.12
C ILE A 341 -40.15 -20.20 -12.88
N LYS A 342 -39.67 -21.45 -12.77
CA LYS A 342 -38.38 -21.89 -13.32
C LYS A 342 -38.22 -21.58 -14.81
N ALA A 343 -39.29 -21.71 -15.61
CA ALA A 343 -39.23 -21.44 -17.04
C ALA A 343 -38.93 -19.96 -17.36
N GLU A 344 -39.44 -19.02 -16.55
CA GLU A 344 -39.13 -17.60 -16.71
C GLU A 344 -37.69 -17.29 -16.24
N LEU A 345 -37.26 -17.89 -15.13
CA LEU A 345 -35.89 -17.77 -14.61
C LEU A 345 -34.84 -18.31 -15.59
N ASP A 346 -35.07 -19.48 -16.17
CA ASP A 346 -34.18 -20.10 -17.17
C ASP A 346 -34.18 -19.30 -18.49
N ALA A 347 -35.26 -18.59 -18.84
CA ALA A 347 -35.31 -17.71 -20.00
C ALA A 347 -34.44 -16.45 -19.80
N ALA A 348 -34.54 -15.78 -18.64
CA ALA A 348 -33.70 -14.64 -18.30
C ALA A 348 -32.21 -15.04 -18.17
N GLU A 349 -31.92 -16.18 -17.54
CA GLU A 349 -30.57 -16.77 -17.47
C GLU A 349 -29.99 -17.03 -18.88
N LYS A 350 -30.82 -17.50 -19.82
CA LYS A 350 -30.44 -17.75 -21.22
C LYS A 350 -30.16 -16.45 -22.00
N LEU A 351 -30.77 -15.32 -21.63
CA LEU A 351 -30.38 -14.01 -22.18
C LEU A 351 -29.00 -13.59 -21.67
N ARG A 352 -28.73 -13.71 -20.36
CA ARG A 352 -27.43 -13.34 -19.79
C ARG A 352 -26.29 -14.17 -20.41
N LYS A 353 -26.47 -15.48 -20.50
CA LYS A 353 -25.53 -16.42 -21.17
C LYS A 353 -25.35 -16.21 -22.68
N ARG A 354 -26.17 -15.37 -23.32
CA ARG A 354 -26.01 -14.94 -24.72
C ARG A 354 -25.32 -13.57 -24.85
N GLY A 355 -24.79 -13.00 -23.77
CA GLY A 355 -24.19 -11.66 -23.76
C GLY A 355 -25.21 -10.51 -23.86
N LYS A 356 -26.52 -10.83 -23.84
CA LYS A 356 -27.64 -9.87 -23.84
C LYS A 356 -27.92 -9.38 -22.42
N THR A 357 -26.88 -8.87 -21.75
CA THR A 357 -26.88 -8.56 -20.31
C THR A 357 -27.95 -7.54 -19.90
N GLU A 358 -28.21 -6.53 -20.74
CA GLU A 358 -29.25 -5.52 -20.47
C GLU A 358 -30.67 -6.09 -20.57
N GLU A 359 -30.96 -6.87 -21.62
CA GLU A 359 -32.24 -7.58 -21.76
C GLU A 359 -32.47 -8.57 -20.61
N ALA A 360 -31.40 -9.27 -20.18
CA ALA A 360 -31.44 -10.16 -19.03
C ALA A 360 -31.69 -9.40 -17.71
N LYS A 361 -31.04 -8.24 -17.52
CA LYS A 361 -31.25 -7.38 -16.35
C LYS A 361 -32.70 -6.94 -16.25
N THR A 362 -33.26 -6.40 -17.33
CA THR A 362 -34.68 -5.99 -17.41
C THR A 362 -35.61 -7.17 -17.15
N ALA A 363 -35.33 -8.35 -17.72
CA ALA A 363 -36.13 -9.56 -17.48
C ALA A 363 -36.10 -10.02 -16.02
N PHE A 364 -34.94 -9.96 -15.34
CA PHE A 364 -34.87 -10.24 -13.90
C PHE A 364 -35.54 -9.14 -13.06
N GLU A 365 -35.48 -7.87 -13.46
CA GLU A 365 -36.18 -6.77 -12.78
C GLU A 365 -37.71 -6.89 -12.91
N GLU A 366 -38.22 -7.31 -14.07
CA GLU A 366 -39.63 -7.68 -14.23
C GLU A 366 -40.02 -8.87 -13.34
N LEU A 367 -39.17 -9.89 -13.23
CA LEU A 367 -39.41 -11.04 -12.37
C LEU A 367 -39.41 -10.67 -10.88
N ILE A 368 -38.53 -9.76 -10.46
CA ILE A 368 -38.53 -9.22 -9.09
C ILE A 368 -39.79 -8.37 -8.85
N ARG A 369 -40.26 -7.60 -9.85
CA ARG A 369 -41.51 -6.83 -9.73
C ARG A 369 -42.76 -7.73 -9.63
N LYS A 370 -42.81 -8.85 -10.35
CA LYS A 370 -43.87 -9.87 -10.24
C LYS A 370 -43.76 -10.66 -8.93
N TYR A 371 -42.54 -11.02 -8.54
CA TYR A 371 -42.24 -11.98 -7.49
C TYR A 371 -41.13 -11.46 -6.54
N PRO A 372 -41.41 -10.44 -5.70
CA PRO A 372 -40.38 -9.75 -4.91
C PRO A 372 -39.57 -10.64 -3.95
N GLN A 373 -40.14 -11.79 -3.59
CA GLN A 373 -39.54 -12.76 -2.68
C GLN A 373 -38.69 -13.84 -3.37
N SER A 374 -38.53 -13.85 -4.70
CA SER A 374 -37.72 -14.86 -5.40
C SER A 374 -36.22 -14.64 -5.20
N PRO A 375 -35.50 -15.52 -4.47
CA PRO A 375 -34.06 -15.39 -4.27
C PRO A 375 -33.30 -15.60 -5.58
N ARG A 376 -33.77 -16.52 -6.42
CA ARG A 376 -33.12 -16.78 -7.71
C ARG A 376 -33.26 -15.63 -8.70
N ALA A 377 -34.36 -14.87 -8.67
CA ALA A 377 -34.53 -13.68 -9.51
C ALA A 377 -33.58 -12.54 -9.08
N ARG A 378 -33.50 -12.24 -7.77
CA ARG A 378 -32.55 -11.22 -7.25
C ARG A 378 -31.09 -11.60 -7.54
N TYR A 379 -30.72 -12.86 -7.37
CA TYR A 379 -29.38 -13.34 -7.75
C TYR A 379 -29.13 -13.20 -9.26
N GLY A 380 -30.15 -13.45 -10.09
CA GLY A 380 -30.08 -13.22 -11.54
C GLY A 380 -29.82 -11.75 -11.91
N LYS A 381 -30.50 -10.80 -11.25
CA LYS A 381 -30.23 -9.35 -11.37
C LYS A 381 -28.81 -9.01 -10.94
N ALA A 382 -28.36 -9.48 -9.78
CA ALA A 382 -27.01 -9.22 -9.28
C ALA A 382 -25.93 -9.69 -10.26
N GLN A 383 -26.08 -10.89 -10.83
CA GLN A 383 -25.18 -11.38 -11.88
C GLN A 383 -25.22 -10.54 -13.16
N CYS A 384 -26.39 -10.01 -13.57
CA CYS A 384 -26.46 -9.11 -14.72
C CYS A 384 -25.78 -7.75 -14.44
N GLU A 385 -25.86 -7.25 -13.21
CA GLU A 385 -25.17 -6.01 -12.83
C GLU A 385 -23.66 -6.21 -12.71
N ASP A 386 -23.20 -7.37 -12.23
CA ASP A 386 -21.79 -7.78 -12.18
C ASP A 386 -21.19 -7.91 -13.60
N ASP A 387 -21.83 -8.72 -14.47
CA ASP A 387 -21.48 -8.85 -15.89
C ASP A 387 -21.47 -7.49 -16.61
N LEU A 388 -22.39 -6.58 -16.23
CA LEU A 388 -22.47 -5.24 -16.81
C LEU A 388 -21.41 -4.29 -16.25
N ALA A 389 -21.03 -4.44 -14.99
CA ALA A 389 -19.94 -3.67 -14.38
C ALA A 389 -18.60 -4.02 -15.01
N GLU A 390 -18.33 -5.31 -15.26
CA GLU A 390 -17.15 -5.76 -16.00
C GLU A 390 -17.19 -5.23 -17.46
N LYS A 391 -18.33 -5.32 -18.16
CA LYS A 391 -18.51 -4.81 -19.53
C LYS A 391 -18.36 -3.29 -19.66
N ARG A 392 -18.88 -2.51 -18.71
CA ARG A 392 -18.81 -1.03 -18.69
C ARG A 392 -17.56 -0.50 -17.97
N ARG A 393 -16.79 -1.36 -17.29
CA ARG A 393 -15.68 -1.01 -16.37
C ARG A 393 -16.09 0.05 -15.33
N SER A 394 -17.27 -0.12 -14.71
CA SER A 394 -17.90 0.88 -13.84
C SER A 394 -18.09 0.38 -12.40
N ASN A 395 -17.38 1.02 -11.47
CA ASN A 395 -17.42 0.69 -10.04
C ASN A 395 -18.79 0.96 -9.41
N ASP A 396 -19.57 1.93 -9.91
CA ASP A 396 -20.91 2.23 -9.39
C ASP A 396 -21.94 1.16 -9.78
N VAL A 397 -21.78 0.56 -10.97
CA VAL A 397 -22.57 -0.62 -11.35
C VAL A 397 -22.18 -1.79 -10.43
N LEU A 398 -20.88 -1.97 -10.14
CA LEU A 398 -20.42 -3.05 -9.28
C LEU A 398 -20.89 -2.90 -7.82
N ARG A 399 -20.98 -1.67 -7.31
CA ARG A 399 -21.52 -1.38 -5.97
C ARG A 399 -22.97 -1.84 -5.85
N ARG A 400 -23.80 -1.59 -6.87
CA ARG A 400 -25.20 -2.09 -6.91
C ARG A 400 -25.30 -3.61 -7.04
N ALA A 401 -24.35 -4.26 -7.71
CA ALA A 401 -24.26 -5.72 -7.72
C ALA A 401 -23.94 -6.27 -6.32
N ILE A 402 -22.96 -5.69 -5.60
CA ILE A 402 -22.60 -6.03 -4.21
C ILE A 402 -23.77 -5.86 -3.25
N GLU A 403 -24.58 -4.81 -3.42
CA GLU A 403 -25.82 -4.58 -2.67
C GLU A 403 -26.88 -5.64 -3.01
N THR A 404 -27.13 -5.90 -4.29
CA THR A 404 -28.13 -6.90 -4.72
C THR A 404 -27.73 -8.33 -4.29
N TYR A 405 -26.44 -8.67 -4.26
CA TYR A 405 -25.96 -9.95 -3.70
C TYR A 405 -26.19 -10.07 -2.18
N GLN A 406 -26.25 -8.95 -1.44
CA GLN A 406 -26.63 -8.97 -0.01
C GLN A 406 -28.13 -9.20 0.15
N GLU A 407 -28.97 -8.61 -0.70
CA GLU A 407 -30.43 -8.80 -0.66
C GLU A 407 -30.84 -10.27 -0.79
N VAL A 408 -30.17 -11.04 -1.65
CA VAL A 408 -30.39 -12.49 -1.82
C VAL A 408 -30.22 -13.25 -0.50
N ALA A 409 -29.29 -12.82 0.35
CA ALA A 409 -29.02 -13.40 1.67
C ALA A 409 -29.87 -12.80 2.80
N GLY A 410 -30.80 -11.89 2.48
CA GLY A 410 -31.83 -11.37 3.38
C GLY A 410 -33.25 -11.80 3.02
N LEU A 411 -33.42 -12.62 1.98
CA LEU A 411 -34.73 -13.13 1.54
C LEU A 411 -35.17 -14.37 2.32
N PRO A 412 -36.49 -14.52 2.60
CA PRO A 412 -37.04 -15.77 3.13
C PRO A 412 -36.89 -16.93 2.14
N ASP A 413 -36.80 -18.16 2.65
CA ASP A 413 -36.62 -19.39 1.87
C ASP A 413 -35.44 -19.34 0.86
N ALA A 414 -34.41 -18.53 1.10
CA ALA A 414 -33.20 -18.51 0.27
C ALA A 414 -32.44 -19.85 0.40
N PRO A 415 -32.20 -20.61 -0.70
CA PRO A 415 -31.50 -21.88 -0.61
C PRO A 415 -30.05 -21.71 -0.10
N PRO A 416 -29.54 -22.57 0.80
CA PRO A 416 -28.21 -22.38 1.37
C PRO A 416 -27.08 -22.32 0.31
N ASP A 417 -27.14 -23.16 -0.73
CA ASP A 417 -26.21 -23.08 -1.87
C ASP A 417 -26.22 -21.71 -2.58
N LEU A 418 -27.40 -21.08 -2.69
CA LEU A 418 -27.55 -19.77 -3.33
C LEU A 418 -27.03 -18.65 -2.42
N VAL A 419 -27.30 -18.73 -1.10
CA VAL A 419 -26.78 -17.79 -0.10
C VAL A 419 -25.25 -17.83 -0.09
N ARG A 420 -24.66 -19.03 -0.07
CA ARG A 420 -23.21 -19.23 -0.13
C ARG A 420 -22.58 -18.60 -1.39
N LEU A 421 -23.14 -18.88 -2.56
CA LEU A 421 -22.64 -18.32 -3.83
C LEU A 421 -22.80 -16.79 -3.89
N SER A 422 -23.93 -16.26 -3.43
CA SER A 422 -24.22 -14.83 -3.41
C SER A 422 -23.26 -14.07 -2.49
N LEU A 423 -23.07 -14.55 -1.25
CA LEU A 423 -22.16 -13.91 -0.31
C LEU A 423 -20.68 -14.10 -0.70
N LYS A 424 -20.28 -15.24 -1.29
CA LYS A 424 -18.90 -15.41 -1.78
C LYS A 424 -18.60 -14.42 -2.90
N ARG A 425 -19.42 -14.37 -3.96
CA ARG A 425 -19.23 -13.38 -5.04
C ARG A 425 -19.32 -11.94 -4.54
N ARG A 426 -20.18 -11.65 -3.55
CA ARG A 426 -20.20 -10.34 -2.86
C ARG A 426 -18.84 -10.00 -2.25
N SER A 427 -18.23 -10.94 -1.52
CA SER A 427 -16.89 -10.79 -0.96
C SER A 427 -15.83 -10.56 -2.05
N ASP A 428 -15.80 -11.39 -3.10
CA ASP A 428 -14.86 -11.28 -4.22
C ASP A 428 -14.92 -9.91 -4.92
N ARG A 429 -16.11 -9.30 -4.99
CA ARG A 429 -16.33 -7.97 -5.58
C ARG A 429 -16.05 -6.83 -4.60
N GLN A 430 -16.25 -7.04 -3.30
CA GLN A 430 -15.80 -6.09 -2.27
C GLN A 430 -14.26 -6.00 -2.23
N GLN A 431 -13.54 -7.12 -2.28
CA GLN A 431 -12.07 -7.14 -2.35
C GLN A 431 -11.56 -6.45 -3.62
N PHE A 432 -12.20 -6.69 -4.78
CA PHE A 432 -11.86 -6.02 -6.04
C PHE A 432 -11.99 -4.50 -5.99
N LEU A 433 -12.95 -3.96 -5.23
CA LEU A 433 -13.08 -2.51 -4.99
C LEU A 433 -12.17 -1.99 -3.85
N GLY A 434 -11.35 -2.82 -3.23
CA GLY A 434 -10.51 -2.46 -2.08
C GLY A 434 -11.28 -2.35 -0.74
N HIS A 435 -12.56 -2.75 -0.69
CA HIS A 435 -13.41 -2.68 0.50
C HIS A 435 -13.11 -3.83 1.48
N MET A 436 -11.85 -3.98 1.92
CA MET A 436 -11.34 -5.19 2.60
C MET A 436 -12.08 -5.51 3.91
N ARG A 437 -12.27 -4.54 4.81
CA ARG A 437 -13.10 -4.74 6.04
C ARG A 437 -14.54 -5.15 5.70
N GLY A 438 -15.10 -4.60 4.62
CA GLY A 438 -16.45 -4.96 4.15
C GLY A 438 -16.54 -6.39 3.62
N SER A 439 -15.48 -6.89 2.99
CA SER A 439 -15.31 -8.30 2.62
C SER A 439 -15.20 -9.18 3.86
N LEU A 440 -14.37 -8.79 4.84
CA LEU A 440 -14.17 -9.55 6.08
C LEU A 440 -15.48 -9.83 6.83
N VAL A 441 -16.35 -8.82 6.99
CA VAL A 441 -17.69 -9.01 7.59
C VAL A 441 -18.56 -9.98 6.78
N THR A 442 -18.45 -9.98 5.45
CA THR A 442 -19.15 -10.94 4.58
C THR A 442 -18.62 -12.36 4.75
N LEU A 443 -17.31 -12.53 4.92
CA LEU A 443 -16.63 -13.82 5.16
C LEU A 443 -16.92 -14.39 6.56
N GLN A 444 -16.94 -13.52 7.59
CA GLN A 444 -17.36 -13.90 8.93
C GLN A 444 -18.82 -14.41 8.93
N LYS A 445 -19.74 -13.70 8.26
CA LYS A 445 -21.13 -14.14 8.08
C LYS A 445 -21.24 -15.46 7.28
N LEU A 446 -20.38 -15.67 6.29
CA LEU A 446 -20.30 -16.93 5.54
C LEU A 446 -19.91 -18.11 6.45
N VAL A 447 -18.85 -17.97 7.24
CA VAL A 447 -18.39 -19.05 8.15
C VAL A 447 -19.39 -19.30 9.28
N GLN A 448 -20.11 -18.27 9.76
CA GLN A 448 -21.22 -18.44 10.72
C GLN A 448 -22.40 -19.24 10.14
N LEU A 449 -22.72 -19.06 8.85
CA LEU A 449 -23.81 -19.78 8.17
C LEU A 449 -23.40 -21.18 7.69
N PHE A 450 -22.10 -21.44 7.54
CA PHE A 450 -21.53 -22.66 6.96
C PHE A 450 -20.29 -23.11 7.76
N PRO A 451 -20.44 -23.48 9.05
CA PRO A 451 -19.30 -23.74 9.95
C PRO A 451 -18.45 -24.95 9.54
N ASP A 452 -18.97 -25.84 8.71
CA ASP A 452 -18.26 -27.05 8.22
C ASP A 452 -17.51 -26.83 6.90
N ASP A 453 -17.71 -25.70 6.22
CA ASP A 453 -17.11 -25.44 4.90
C ASP A 453 -15.68 -24.88 5.06
N THR A 454 -14.68 -25.76 5.04
CA THR A 454 -13.25 -25.40 5.14
C THR A 454 -12.82 -24.38 4.08
N SER A 455 -13.41 -24.38 2.88
CA SER A 455 -13.07 -23.37 1.86
C SER A 455 -13.43 -21.96 2.34
N LEU A 456 -14.53 -21.78 3.07
CA LEU A 456 -14.94 -20.47 3.58
C LEU A 456 -14.09 -20.03 4.78
N LYS A 457 -13.56 -20.97 5.57
CA LYS A 457 -12.55 -20.68 6.60
C LYS A 457 -11.25 -20.22 5.95
N ASN A 458 -10.81 -20.89 4.89
CA ASN A 458 -9.64 -20.51 4.11
C ASN A 458 -9.81 -19.13 3.45
N ASP A 459 -10.98 -18.84 2.86
CA ASP A 459 -11.31 -17.49 2.35
C ASP A 459 -11.28 -16.43 3.47
N LEU A 460 -11.82 -16.75 4.65
CA LEU A 460 -11.81 -15.86 5.83
C LEU A 460 -10.38 -15.56 6.32
N GLY A 461 -9.49 -16.56 6.31
CA GLY A 461 -8.07 -16.36 6.62
C GLY A 461 -7.40 -15.36 5.66
N VAL A 462 -7.69 -15.45 4.36
CA VAL A 462 -7.24 -14.44 3.37
C VAL A 462 -7.87 -13.08 3.65
N GLY A 463 -9.14 -13.04 4.07
CA GLY A 463 -9.82 -11.80 4.47
C GLY A 463 -9.13 -11.05 5.62
N TYR A 464 -8.58 -11.76 6.61
CA TYR A 464 -7.77 -11.18 7.67
C TYR A 464 -6.38 -10.72 7.17
N LEU A 465 -5.70 -11.53 6.33
CA LEU A 465 -4.42 -11.14 5.73
C LEU A 465 -4.54 -9.86 4.87
N LEU A 466 -5.64 -9.67 4.15
CA LEU A 466 -5.90 -8.48 3.33
C LEU A 466 -6.14 -7.19 4.14
N ILE A 467 -6.32 -7.28 5.46
CA ILE A 467 -6.32 -6.12 6.38
C ILE A 467 -5.08 -6.03 7.27
N GLY A 468 -4.09 -6.93 7.09
CA GLY A 468 -2.88 -7.00 7.92
C GLY A 468 -3.04 -7.74 9.26
N ASP A 469 -4.20 -8.34 9.53
CA ASP A 469 -4.50 -9.06 10.77
C ASP A 469 -3.93 -10.48 10.72
N ASN A 470 -2.61 -10.57 10.86
CA ASN A 470 -1.89 -11.84 10.82
C ASN A 470 -2.29 -12.78 11.95
N ASP A 471 -2.66 -12.28 13.13
CA ASP A 471 -2.94 -13.10 14.30
C ASP A 471 -4.32 -13.75 14.27
N ASN A 472 -5.36 -13.07 13.77
CA ASN A 472 -6.64 -13.74 13.53
C ASN A 472 -6.62 -14.60 12.26
N ALA A 473 -5.84 -14.23 11.23
CA ALA A 473 -5.55 -15.15 10.12
C ALA A 473 -4.92 -16.45 10.62
N LYS A 474 -3.92 -16.37 11.53
CA LYS A 474 -3.24 -17.52 12.13
C LYS A 474 -4.23 -18.45 12.84
N LYS A 475 -5.04 -17.90 13.76
CA LYS A 475 -6.08 -18.64 14.52
C LYS A 475 -7.11 -19.32 13.62
N VAL A 476 -7.36 -18.79 12.41
CA VAL A 476 -8.25 -19.42 11.42
C VAL A 476 -7.57 -20.61 10.77
N TYR A 477 -6.32 -20.49 10.30
CA TYR A 477 -5.61 -21.60 9.68
C TYR A 477 -5.22 -22.70 10.67
N GLU A 478 -4.91 -22.38 11.93
CA GLU A 478 -4.76 -23.36 13.02
C GLU A 478 -6.03 -24.20 13.20
N LYS A 479 -7.21 -23.55 13.22
CA LYS A 479 -8.52 -24.23 13.31
C LYS A 479 -8.85 -25.06 12.06
N VAL A 480 -8.32 -24.70 10.89
CA VAL A 480 -8.43 -25.53 9.67
C VAL A 480 -7.52 -26.75 9.78
N LEU A 481 -6.24 -26.56 10.06
CA LEU A 481 -5.26 -27.65 10.12
C LEU A 481 -5.54 -28.65 11.25
N ASN A 482 -6.17 -28.23 12.35
CA ASN A 482 -6.63 -29.14 13.41
C ASN A 482 -7.79 -30.07 12.98
N VAL A 483 -8.54 -29.74 11.92
CA VAL A 483 -9.67 -30.55 11.41
C VAL A 483 -9.30 -31.26 10.10
N THR A 484 -8.52 -30.59 9.24
CA THR A 484 -8.02 -31.10 7.96
C THR A 484 -6.50 -30.85 7.88
N PRO A 485 -5.66 -31.70 8.52
CA PRO A 485 -4.21 -31.50 8.58
C PRO A 485 -3.48 -31.48 7.24
N ASN A 486 -4.14 -31.97 6.17
CA ASN A 486 -3.59 -32.06 4.82
C ASN A 486 -4.11 -30.96 3.87
N ASP A 487 -4.87 -29.97 4.35
CA ASP A 487 -5.34 -28.85 3.53
C ASP A 487 -4.14 -27.97 3.10
N GLY A 488 -3.71 -28.11 1.84
CA GLY A 488 -2.49 -27.49 1.34
C GLY A 488 -2.59 -25.96 1.28
N PHE A 489 -3.79 -25.44 1.05
CA PHE A 489 -4.07 -24.00 1.06
C PHE A 489 -3.85 -23.41 2.46
N ALA A 490 -4.34 -24.07 3.51
CA ALA A 490 -4.09 -23.67 4.88
C ALA A 490 -2.61 -23.80 5.26
N LYS A 491 -1.91 -24.85 4.80
CA LYS A 491 -0.46 -25.01 5.02
C LYS A 491 0.34 -23.84 4.44
N VAL A 492 0.16 -23.48 3.16
CA VAL A 492 0.94 -22.37 2.57
C VAL A 492 0.67 -21.02 3.24
N HIS A 493 -0.57 -20.72 3.62
CA HIS A 493 -0.91 -19.46 4.30
C HIS A 493 -0.44 -19.44 5.76
N TYR A 494 -0.53 -20.55 6.50
CA TYR A 494 0.01 -20.66 7.85
C TYR A 494 1.55 -20.54 7.85
N GLY A 495 2.23 -21.22 6.93
CA GLY A 495 3.67 -21.07 6.72
C GLY A 495 4.09 -19.65 6.36
N PHE A 496 3.34 -18.97 5.49
CA PHE A 496 3.54 -17.55 5.19
C PHE A 496 3.43 -16.66 6.45
N ILE A 497 2.43 -16.88 7.31
CA ILE A 497 2.26 -16.14 8.56
C ILE A 497 3.40 -16.42 9.54
N LEU A 498 3.81 -17.69 9.71
CA LEU A 498 4.97 -18.04 10.54
C LEU A 498 6.23 -17.29 10.07
N LYS A 499 6.46 -17.24 8.75
CA LYS A 499 7.59 -16.51 8.19
C LYS A 499 7.49 -14.99 8.43
N ALA A 500 6.29 -14.41 8.34
CA ALA A 500 6.05 -13.01 8.68
C ALA A 500 6.31 -12.71 10.16
N GLN A 501 5.95 -13.65 11.06
CA GLN A 501 6.30 -13.64 12.50
C GLN A 501 7.79 -13.99 12.78
N ASN A 502 8.66 -13.96 11.75
CA ASN A 502 10.08 -14.31 11.80
C ASN A 502 10.40 -15.74 12.29
N LYS A 503 9.41 -16.64 12.36
CA LYS A 503 9.55 -18.06 12.69
C LYS A 503 10.04 -18.85 11.48
N ILE A 504 11.23 -18.49 10.97
CA ILE A 504 11.73 -18.93 9.66
C ILE A 504 11.80 -20.46 9.55
N ALA A 505 12.43 -21.14 10.51
CA ALA A 505 12.57 -22.60 10.47
C ALA A 505 11.21 -23.34 10.53
N GLU A 506 10.26 -22.83 11.34
CA GLU A 506 8.90 -23.39 11.45
C GLU A 506 8.11 -23.19 10.15
N SER A 507 8.35 -22.11 9.40
CA SER A 507 7.60 -21.81 8.17
C SER A 507 7.89 -22.77 7.00
N ILE A 508 9.10 -23.33 6.93
CA ILE A 508 9.60 -24.12 5.80
C ILE A 508 8.77 -25.38 5.53
N PRO A 509 8.49 -26.29 6.49
CA PRO A 509 7.69 -27.49 6.21
C PRO A 509 6.27 -27.15 5.73
N TYR A 510 5.58 -26.20 6.37
CA TYR A 510 4.23 -25.80 5.95
C TYR A 510 4.19 -25.17 4.55
N LEU A 511 5.16 -24.32 4.21
CA LEU A 511 5.27 -23.77 2.85
C LEU A 511 5.58 -24.86 1.83
N LYS A 512 6.49 -25.80 2.15
CA LYS A 512 6.90 -26.89 1.26
C LYS A 512 5.77 -27.89 1.02
N GLU A 513 5.25 -28.52 2.07
CA GLU A 513 4.14 -29.48 1.99
C GLU A 513 2.88 -28.85 1.38
N GLY A 514 2.64 -27.57 1.67
CA GLY A 514 1.54 -26.82 1.08
C GLY A 514 1.67 -26.68 -0.44
N ILE A 515 2.84 -26.33 -0.96
CA ILE A 515 3.07 -26.27 -2.42
C ILE A 515 3.07 -27.68 -3.03
N GLU A 516 3.66 -28.67 -2.36
CA GLU A 516 3.75 -30.07 -2.83
C GLU A 516 2.39 -30.76 -2.92
N SER A 517 1.37 -30.28 -2.19
CA SER A 517 -0.01 -30.78 -2.28
C SER A 517 -0.66 -30.62 -3.66
N GLY A 518 -0.29 -29.56 -4.41
CA GLY A 518 -0.99 -29.15 -5.63
C GLY A 518 -2.42 -28.63 -5.43
N ASP A 519 -2.86 -28.35 -4.19
CA ASP A 519 -4.22 -27.88 -3.90
C ASP A 519 -4.56 -26.54 -4.60
N PRO A 520 -5.83 -26.29 -4.98
CA PRO A 520 -6.22 -25.07 -5.67
C PRO A 520 -5.89 -23.79 -4.88
N GLY A 521 -4.89 -23.03 -5.35
CA GLY A 521 -4.40 -21.81 -4.73
C GLY A 521 -3.04 -21.92 -4.02
N THR A 522 -2.37 -23.07 -4.08
CA THR A 522 -1.00 -23.23 -3.54
C THR A 522 0.09 -22.94 -4.60
N ASP A 523 -0.21 -23.12 -5.88
CA ASP A 523 0.66 -22.78 -7.02
C ASP A 523 0.67 -21.25 -7.27
N ASP A 524 1.24 -20.49 -6.33
CA ASP A 524 1.32 -19.02 -6.32
C ASP A 524 2.76 -18.57 -6.00
N GLY A 525 3.30 -17.68 -6.83
CA GLY A 525 4.67 -17.16 -6.72
C GLY A 525 5.06 -16.59 -5.35
N ARG A 526 4.10 -16.11 -4.55
CA ARG A 526 4.33 -15.65 -3.17
C ARG A 526 4.90 -16.77 -2.30
N PHE A 527 4.37 -17.99 -2.41
CA PHE A 527 4.80 -19.11 -1.56
C PHE A 527 6.14 -19.66 -2.02
N TYR A 528 6.38 -19.78 -3.33
CA TYR A 528 7.70 -20.11 -3.87
C TYR A 528 8.78 -19.09 -3.45
N PHE A 529 8.44 -17.79 -3.47
CA PHE A 529 9.35 -16.72 -3.09
C PHE A 529 9.71 -16.81 -1.60
N HIS A 530 8.70 -16.94 -0.74
CA HIS A 530 8.89 -17.00 0.70
C HIS A 530 9.52 -18.30 1.20
N LEU A 531 9.25 -19.44 0.54
CA LEU A 531 9.94 -20.71 0.82
C LEU A 531 11.44 -20.61 0.48
N GLY A 532 11.78 -20.06 -0.70
CA GLY A 532 13.17 -19.87 -1.09
C GLY A 532 13.93 -18.90 -0.17
N ASP A 533 13.32 -17.77 0.21
CA ASP A 533 13.90 -16.79 1.15
C ASP A 533 14.07 -17.41 2.56
N ALA A 534 13.07 -18.17 3.05
CA ALA A 534 13.20 -18.91 4.30
C ALA A 534 14.35 -19.95 4.26
N LEU A 535 14.48 -20.69 3.15
CA LEU A 535 15.56 -21.65 2.93
C LEU A 535 16.94 -20.96 2.85
N GLN A 536 17.06 -19.80 2.18
CA GLN A 536 18.30 -19.02 2.14
C GLN A 536 18.75 -18.57 3.54
N ARG A 537 17.81 -18.07 4.37
CA ARG A 537 18.10 -17.61 5.75
C ARG A 537 18.56 -18.71 6.70
N VAL A 538 18.17 -19.96 6.46
CA VAL A 538 18.69 -21.13 7.22
C VAL A 538 19.91 -21.79 6.54
N GLY A 539 20.48 -21.16 5.50
CA GLY A 539 21.66 -21.66 4.79
C GLY A 539 21.40 -22.85 3.86
N SER A 540 20.15 -23.17 3.55
CA SER A 540 19.80 -24.31 2.70
C SER A 540 19.93 -23.98 1.21
N THR A 541 20.79 -24.73 0.52
CA THR A 541 20.96 -24.66 -0.94
C THR A 541 19.73 -25.16 -1.72
N GLU A 542 18.74 -25.76 -1.06
CA GLU A 542 17.49 -26.18 -1.68
C GLU A 542 16.67 -24.99 -2.23
N ALA A 543 16.86 -23.77 -1.69
CA ALA A 543 16.16 -22.56 -2.11
C ALA A 543 16.13 -22.34 -3.63
N TYR A 544 17.28 -22.55 -4.30
CA TYR A 544 17.40 -22.36 -5.75
C TYR A 544 16.63 -23.41 -6.56
N LYS A 545 16.33 -24.59 -6.00
CA LYS A 545 15.42 -25.57 -6.64
C LYS A 545 13.98 -25.06 -6.62
N TRP A 546 13.56 -24.39 -5.55
CA TRP A 546 12.24 -23.79 -5.42
C TRP A 546 12.08 -22.55 -6.29
N TYR A 547 13.13 -21.74 -6.46
CA TYR A 547 13.17 -20.65 -7.43
C TYR A 547 13.14 -21.14 -8.89
N GLU A 548 13.88 -22.20 -9.23
CA GLU A 548 13.83 -22.85 -10.55
C GLU A 548 12.46 -23.48 -10.84
N LEU A 549 11.81 -24.09 -9.84
CA LEU A 549 10.45 -24.60 -9.97
C LEU A 549 9.43 -23.46 -10.16
N GLY A 550 9.52 -22.39 -9.37
CA GLY A 550 8.66 -21.21 -9.52
C GLY A 550 8.83 -20.53 -10.88
N HIS A 551 10.05 -20.47 -11.41
CA HIS A 551 10.32 -20.00 -12.77
C HIS A 551 9.65 -20.91 -13.83
N LYS A 552 9.79 -22.24 -13.71
CA LYS A 552 9.15 -23.22 -14.61
C LYS A 552 7.62 -23.21 -14.55
N ARG A 553 7.03 -22.77 -13.43
CA ARG A 553 5.59 -22.52 -13.27
C ARG A 553 5.13 -21.17 -13.85
N GLY A 554 6.06 -20.31 -14.26
CA GLY A 554 5.77 -18.98 -14.80
C GLY A 554 5.65 -17.86 -13.76
N HIS A 555 5.94 -18.14 -12.47
CA HIS A 555 5.83 -17.14 -11.39
C HIS A 555 6.98 -16.13 -11.38
N PHE A 556 8.16 -16.53 -11.84
CA PHE A 556 9.35 -15.69 -11.88
C PHE A 556 9.90 -15.53 -13.30
N ALA A 557 10.42 -14.35 -13.63
CA ALA A 557 11.04 -14.09 -14.92
C ALA A 557 12.34 -14.89 -15.11
N SER A 558 13.06 -15.14 -14.02
CA SER A 558 14.15 -16.12 -13.94
C SER A 558 14.40 -16.53 -12.48
N VAL A 559 15.32 -17.48 -12.25
CA VAL A 559 15.82 -17.84 -10.91
C VAL A 559 16.37 -16.62 -10.15
N TRP A 560 16.92 -15.63 -10.86
CA TRP A 560 17.49 -14.42 -10.27
C TRP A 560 16.50 -13.27 -10.15
N GLN A 561 15.57 -13.13 -11.10
CA GLN A 561 14.60 -12.03 -11.16
C GLN A 561 13.21 -12.50 -10.70
N ARG A 562 12.92 -12.28 -9.42
CA ARG A 562 11.82 -12.92 -8.68
C ARG A 562 10.74 -11.95 -8.17
N SER A 563 10.77 -10.71 -8.65
CA SER A 563 9.69 -9.75 -8.46
C SER A 563 8.35 -10.29 -8.97
N LEU A 564 7.25 -9.92 -8.32
CA LEU A 564 5.91 -10.43 -8.65
C LEU A 564 5.06 -9.45 -9.47
N TYR A 565 5.24 -8.14 -9.29
CA TYR A 565 4.38 -7.12 -9.89
C TYR A 565 4.95 -6.58 -11.21
N ASN A 566 5.10 -7.43 -12.22
CA ASN A 566 5.92 -7.13 -13.40
C ASN A 566 5.14 -6.56 -14.60
N VAL A 567 5.89 -5.95 -15.52
CA VAL A 567 5.49 -5.79 -16.94
C VAL A 567 6.37 -6.72 -17.77
N GLN A 568 5.74 -7.51 -18.63
CA GLN A 568 6.44 -8.47 -19.50
C GLN A 568 7.14 -7.77 -20.67
N GLY A 569 8.26 -8.34 -21.11
CA GLY A 569 9.02 -7.86 -22.27
C GLY A 569 9.96 -6.66 -22.00
N LEU A 570 10.08 -6.20 -20.75
CA LEU A 570 11.12 -5.23 -20.37
C LEU A 570 12.51 -5.91 -20.38
N LYS A 571 13.52 -5.23 -20.92
CA LYS A 571 14.94 -5.65 -20.88
C LYS A 571 15.38 -5.89 -19.44
N ALA A 572 15.81 -7.12 -19.16
CA ALA A 572 16.22 -7.58 -17.84
C ALA A 572 17.74 -7.84 -17.80
N GLN A 573 18.45 -7.10 -16.96
CA GLN A 573 19.87 -7.33 -16.63
C GLN A 573 20.16 -6.76 -15.23
N PRO A 574 21.09 -7.36 -14.45
CA PRO A 574 21.31 -6.96 -13.06
C PRO A 574 21.91 -5.55 -12.94
N TRP A 575 22.90 -5.20 -13.76
CA TRP A 575 23.62 -3.92 -13.70
C TRP A 575 23.41 -3.09 -14.97
N TRP A 576 23.36 -1.77 -14.83
CA TRP A 576 23.08 -0.83 -15.92
C TRP A 576 24.08 0.32 -15.96
N THR A 577 24.47 0.74 -17.16
CA THR A 577 25.20 2.01 -17.33
C THR A 577 24.25 3.19 -17.51
N PRO A 578 24.65 4.43 -17.15
CA PRO A 578 23.84 5.63 -17.36
C PRO A 578 23.36 5.83 -18.81
N ARG A 579 24.13 5.34 -19.79
CA ARG A 579 23.76 5.42 -21.22
C ARG A 579 22.61 4.47 -21.58
N GLU A 580 22.61 3.24 -21.06
CA GLU A 580 21.53 2.28 -21.33
C GLU A 580 20.19 2.68 -20.71
N THR A 581 20.23 3.44 -19.61
CA THR A 581 19.00 3.95 -18.97
C THR A 581 18.41 5.18 -19.68
N GLY A 582 19.16 5.82 -20.58
CA GLY A 582 18.80 7.13 -21.17
C GLY A 582 18.88 8.33 -20.22
N TYR A 583 18.69 8.14 -18.91
CA TYR A 583 18.64 9.17 -17.85
C TYR A 583 19.99 9.83 -17.51
N THR A 584 20.82 10.10 -18.53
CA THR A 584 22.18 10.62 -18.35
C THR A 584 22.23 11.99 -17.70
N GLU A 585 21.22 12.86 -17.88
CA GLU A 585 21.18 14.17 -17.20
C GLU A 585 20.81 14.07 -15.72
N LEU A 586 19.94 13.13 -15.33
CA LEU A 586 19.71 12.83 -13.90
C LEU A 586 21.00 12.36 -13.24
N VAL A 587 21.71 11.40 -13.85
CA VAL A 587 22.99 10.91 -13.34
C VAL A 587 24.04 12.03 -13.27
N LYS A 588 24.20 12.84 -14.32
CA LYS A 588 25.10 14.01 -14.30
C LYS A 588 24.70 15.02 -13.23
N SER A 589 23.40 15.23 -12.99
CA SER A 589 22.89 16.13 -11.95
C SER A 589 23.26 15.62 -10.56
N LEU A 590 23.07 14.32 -10.29
CA LEU A 590 23.45 13.65 -9.05
C LEU A 590 24.97 13.70 -8.83
N GLU A 591 25.79 13.30 -9.81
CA GLU A 591 27.26 13.31 -9.70
C GLU A 591 27.87 14.73 -9.63
N ARG A 592 27.22 15.75 -10.20
CA ARG A 592 27.69 17.15 -10.06
C ARG A 592 27.36 17.74 -8.69
N ASN A 593 26.23 17.37 -8.10
CA ASN A 593 25.72 17.95 -6.85
C ASN A 593 25.92 17.04 -5.63
N TRP A 594 26.69 15.95 -5.73
CA TRP A 594 26.78 14.94 -4.67
C TRP A 594 27.16 15.47 -3.29
N LYS A 595 28.05 16.47 -3.22
CA LYS A 595 28.44 17.10 -1.95
C LYS A 595 27.28 17.83 -1.29
N LEU A 596 26.49 18.57 -2.08
CA LEU A 596 25.27 19.23 -1.60
C LEU A 596 24.26 18.22 -1.04
N ILE A 597 24.05 17.12 -1.77
CA ILE A 597 23.14 16.04 -1.37
C ILE A 597 23.64 15.37 -0.08
N ARG A 598 24.94 15.07 0.00
CA ARG A 598 25.61 14.52 1.18
C ARG A 598 25.45 15.44 2.40
N ASP A 599 25.74 16.72 2.24
CA ASP A 599 25.83 17.67 3.35
C ASP A 599 24.44 17.90 3.98
N GLU A 600 23.36 17.93 3.20
CA GLU A 600 21.99 17.91 3.73
C GLU A 600 21.66 16.57 4.42
N GLY A 601 22.03 15.43 3.83
CA GLY A 601 21.80 14.10 4.43
C GLY A 601 22.52 13.89 5.76
N VAL A 602 23.78 14.32 5.86
CA VAL A 602 24.57 14.27 7.10
C VAL A 602 24.00 15.25 8.13
N ALA A 603 23.55 16.45 7.72
CA ALA A 603 22.90 17.39 8.63
C ALA A 603 21.57 16.86 9.20
N VAL A 604 20.90 15.92 8.53
CA VAL A 604 19.68 15.24 9.03
C VAL A 604 19.98 13.98 9.86
N MET A 605 21.16 13.38 9.72
CA MET A 605 21.58 12.15 10.43
C MET A 605 21.77 12.32 11.95
N ASP A 606 21.79 13.56 12.43
CA ASP A 606 21.79 13.87 13.87
C ASP A 606 20.60 13.19 14.58
N LYS A 607 20.92 12.25 15.49
CA LYS A 607 19.93 11.41 16.18
C LYS A 607 18.91 12.23 16.99
N THR A 608 19.23 13.47 17.38
CA THR A 608 18.28 14.38 18.05
C THR A 608 17.08 14.76 17.18
N LYS A 609 17.17 14.60 15.86
CA LYS A 609 16.12 14.97 14.90
C LYS A 609 15.12 13.85 14.62
N GLY A 610 15.49 12.59 14.88
CA GLY A 610 14.61 11.42 14.68
C GLY A 610 14.09 11.19 13.24
N LEU A 611 14.68 11.85 12.24
CA LEU A 611 14.20 11.82 10.84
C LEU A 611 14.68 10.59 10.06
N PHE A 612 15.77 9.95 10.48
CA PHE A 612 16.13 8.62 10.01
C PHE A 612 15.33 7.58 10.81
N LEU A 613 14.47 6.85 10.12
CA LEU A 613 13.71 5.72 10.65
C LEU A 613 14.46 4.41 10.34
N PRO A 614 14.33 3.35 11.15
CA PRO A 614 14.81 2.02 10.78
C PRO A 614 14.27 1.57 9.42
N GLU A 615 14.97 0.64 8.76
CA GLU A 615 14.36 -0.11 7.66
C GLU A 615 13.50 -1.24 8.25
N ASP A 616 12.17 -1.07 8.20
CA ASP A 616 11.20 -1.99 8.84
C ASP A 616 10.92 -3.27 8.02
N GLU A 617 11.38 -3.34 6.77
CA GLU A 617 11.33 -4.58 5.99
C GLU A 617 12.30 -5.61 6.61
N ASN A 618 11.79 -6.81 6.95
CA ASN A 618 12.56 -7.89 7.59
C ASN A 618 13.58 -8.52 6.61
N LEU A 619 14.60 -7.76 6.27
CA LEU A 619 15.68 -8.06 5.32
C LEU A 619 17.06 -8.07 5.99
N ARG A 620 17.18 -7.47 7.17
CA ARG A 620 18.44 -7.37 7.93
C ARG A 620 18.68 -8.66 8.73
N GLU A 621 19.86 -9.26 8.60
CA GLU A 621 20.32 -10.32 9.53
C GLU A 621 20.77 -9.70 10.85
N LYS A 622 21.61 -8.66 10.77
CA LYS A 622 22.33 -8.06 11.89
C LYS A 622 22.76 -6.62 11.58
N GLY A 623 23.19 -5.90 12.62
CA GLY A 623 23.63 -4.50 12.55
C GLY A 623 22.49 -3.49 12.56
N ASP A 624 22.76 -2.28 12.05
CA ASP A 624 21.83 -1.15 12.02
C ASP A 624 21.80 -0.51 10.61
N TRP A 625 20.57 -0.40 10.09
CA TRP A 625 20.24 0.20 8.81
C TRP A 625 18.99 1.07 9.03
N SER A 626 19.12 2.35 8.67
CA SER A 626 18.06 3.34 8.72
C SER A 626 17.97 4.13 7.40
N GLN A 627 16.81 4.75 7.16
CA GLN A 627 16.42 5.46 5.96
C GLN A 627 15.79 6.83 6.27
N PHE A 628 15.94 7.78 5.35
CA PHE A 628 15.24 9.08 5.40
C PHE A 628 14.66 9.40 4.01
N THR A 629 13.33 9.31 3.90
CA THR A 629 12.62 9.22 2.62
C THR A 629 11.96 10.55 2.21
N LEU A 630 12.39 11.06 1.06
CA LEU A 630 11.94 12.33 0.46
C LEU A 630 10.75 12.13 -0.50
N TRP A 631 10.74 11.04 -1.26
CA TRP A 631 9.59 10.61 -2.07
C TRP A 631 9.29 9.12 -1.87
N GLN A 632 8.01 8.76 -1.91
CA GLN A 632 7.52 7.38 -1.89
C GLN A 632 6.28 7.29 -2.77
N GLN A 633 6.16 6.25 -3.62
CA GLN A 633 5.03 6.07 -4.53
C GLN A 633 4.74 7.31 -5.41
N GLY A 634 5.79 8.05 -5.81
CA GLY A 634 5.67 9.28 -6.58
C GLY A 634 5.03 10.47 -5.83
N ARG A 635 4.94 10.40 -4.50
CA ARG A 635 4.45 11.48 -3.63
C ARG A 635 5.62 12.09 -2.86
N LYS A 636 5.68 13.42 -2.80
CA LYS A 636 6.69 14.19 -2.07
C LYS A 636 6.36 14.27 -0.58
N ASN A 637 7.33 14.04 0.28
CA ASN A 637 7.20 14.25 1.71
C ASN A 637 7.66 15.66 2.08
N GLU A 638 6.73 16.61 2.12
CA GLU A 638 7.02 18.03 2.41
C GLU A 638 7.64 18.28 3.79
N ASN A 639 7.51 17.35 4.75
CA ASN A 639 8.20 17.46 6.02
C ASN A 639 9.65 16.99 5.92
N ALA A 640 9.93 15.91 5.19
CA ALA A 640 11.30 15.47 4.91
C ALA A 640 12.05 16.47 4.01
N CYS A 641 11.38 17.07 3.01
CA CYS A 641 12.00 18.09 2.17
C CYS A 641 12.37 19.39 2.91
N LYS A 642 11.90 19.63 4.15
CA LYS A 642 12.43 20.72 5.01
C LYS A 642 13.82 20.40 5.56
N GLY A 643 14.19 19.12 5.67
CA GLY A 643 15.53 18.67 6.06
C GLY A 643 16.54 18.65 4.92
N ALA A 644 16.10 18.38 3.69
CA ALA A 644 16.94 18.38 2.48
C ALA A 644 16.35 19.26 1.33
N PRO A 645 16.15 20.57 1.56
CA PRO A 645 15.39 21.43 0.64
C PRO A 645 16.07 21.64 -0.71
N LYS A 646 17.40 21.73 -0.76
CA LYS A 646 18.13 21.94 -2.01
C LYS A 646 18.18 20.66 -2.83
N THR A 647 18.30 19.51 -2.17
CA THR A 647 18.18 18.18 -2.78
C THR A 647 16.78 17.96 -3.36
N CYS A 648 15.71 18.31 -2.64
CA CYS A 648 14.36 18.24 -3.19
C CYS A 648 14.17 19.18 -4.39
N SER A 649 14.63 20.43 -4.30
CA SER A 649 14.55 21.41 -5.41
C SER A 649 15.38 21.02 -6.64
N LEU A 650 16.44 20.21 -6.46
CA LEU A 650 17.19 19.60 -7.56
C LEU A 650 16.39 18.50 -8.26
N LEU A 651 15.70 17.66 -7.48
CA LEU A 651 14.95 16.49 -7.95
C LEU A 651 13.59 16.81 -8.57
N ASP A 652 12.94 17.91 -8.17
CA ASP A 652 11.67 18.40 -8.74
C ASP A 652 11.71 18.54 -10.29
N LYS A 653 12.91 18.59 -10.88
CA LYS A 653 13.20 18.70 -12.31
C LYS A 653 13.15 17.36 -13.09
N PHE A 654 13.09 16.22 -12.39
CA PHE A 654 13.28 14.87 -12.97
C PHE A 654 12.05 13.97 -12.76
N PRO A 655 10.98 14.12 -13.57
CA PRO A 655 9.73 13.36 -13.42
C PRO A 655 9.90 11.85 -13.63
N GLU A 656 11.02 11.38 -14.22
CA GLU A 656 11.37 9.97 -14.32
C GLU A 656 11.58 9.30 -12.94
N THR A 657 11.95 10.06 -11.91
CA THR A 657 12.12 9.61 -10.53
C THR A 657 11.05 10.18 -9.59
N THR A 658 10.77 11.49 -9.61
CA THR A 658 9.76 12.08 -8.70
C THR A 658 8.34 11.63 -9.04
N GLY A 659 8.08 11.26 -10.31
CA GLY A 659 6.86 10.59 -10.75
C GLY A 659 6.90 9.06 -10.70
N CYS A 660 7.93 8.44 -10.11
CA CYS A 660 8.06 6.98 -10.00
C CYS A 660 7.11 6.41 -8.94
N ARG A 661 5.88 6.08 -9.36
CA ARG A 661 4.82 5.57 -8.46
C ARG A 661 5.05 4.16 -7.91
N ARG A 662 6.16 3.52 -8.28
CA ARG A 662 6.63 2.22 -7.78
C ARG A 662 8.01 2.30 -7.12
N GLY A 663 8.49 3.51 -6.84
CA GLY A 663 9.84 3.78 -6.37
C GLY A 663 9.87 4.71 -5.17
N GLN A 664 11.07 4.84 -4.61
CA GLN A 664 11.39 5.74 -3.50
C GLN A 664 12.58 6.63 -3.89
N ILE A 665 12.65 7.80 -3.26
CA ILE A 665 13.86 8.62 -3.21
C ILE A 665 14.21 8.80 -1.73
N LYS A 666 15.33 8.23 -1.29
CA LYS A 666 15.69 8.19 0.13
C LYS A 666 17.20 8.17 0.37
N TYR A 667 17.62 8.80 1.46
CA TYR A 667 18.94 8.52 2.04
C TYR A 667 18.89 7.15 2.73
N SER A 668 19.98 6.38 2.64
CA SER A 668 20.15 5.09 3.34
C SER A 668 21.50 5.06 4.03
N VAL A 669 21.48 4.88 5.35
CA VAL A 669 22.68 4.75 6.19
C VAL A 669 22.77 3.33 6.75
N MET A 670 23.96 2.73 6.65
CA MET A 670 24.27 1.43 7.25
C MET A 670 25.50 1.56 8.16
N HIS A 671 25.39 1.03 9.36
CA HIS A 671 26.46 1.04 10.37
C HIS A 671 27.34 -0.22 10.29
N PRO A 672 28.56 -0.21 10.87
CA PRO A 672 29.45 -1.37 10.96
C PRO A 672 28.76 -2.67 11.41
N GLY A 673 29.15 -3.79 10.80
CA GLY A 673 28.63 -5.13 11.13
C GLY A 673 27.22 -5.41 10.58
N THR A 674 26.74 -4.59 9.64
CA THR A 674 25.39 -4.77 9.05
C THR A 674 25.42 -5.72 7.87
N HIS A 675 24.49 -6.67 7.84
CA HIS A 675 24.25 -7.56 6.71
C HIS A 675 22.76 -7.62 6.37
N VAL A 676 22.45 -7.53 5.08
CA VAL A 676 21.11 -7.62 4.51
C VAL A 676 21.04 -8.86 3.63
N TRP A 677 20.13 -9.77 3.96
CA TRP A 677 19.90 -11.04 3.29
C TRP A 677 19.71 -10.91 1.76
N PRO A 678 19.95 -11.97 0.98
CA PRO A 678 19.53 -12.04 -0.41
C PRO A 678 18.04 -11.75 -0.56
N HIS A 679 17.67 -10.72 -1.33
CA HIS A 679 16.27 -10.34 -1.54
C HIS A 679 16.05 -9.74 -2.94
N THR A 680 14.78 -9.58 -3.33
CA THR A 680 14.37 -8.91 -4.58
C THR A 680 13.33 -7.84 -4.28
N GLY A 681 13.42 -6.70 -4.95
CA GLY A 681 12.37 -5.70 -5.00
C GLY A 681 11.08 -6.25 -5.63
N PRO A 682 9.93 -5.63 -5.36
CA PRO A 682 8.61 -6.18 -5.71
C PRO A 682 8.28 -6.14 -7.21
N THR A 683 9.02 -5.40 -8.04
CA THR A 683 8.65 -5.10 -9.43
C THR A 683 9.85 -4.84 -10.35
N ASN A 684 9.83 -5.39 -11.57
CA ASN A 684 10.80 -5.05 -12.63
C ASN A 684 10.55 -3.68 -13.29
N CYS A 685 9.56 -2.92 -12.83
CA CYS A 685 9.14 -1.66 -13.45
C CYS A 685 9.99 -0.45 -13.03
N ARG A 686 11.03 -0.65 -12.23
CA ARG A 686 11.95 0.40 -11.78
C ARG A 686 13.41 -0.03 -11.98
N LEU A 687 14.31 0.94 -12.07
CA LEU A 687 15.75 0.73 -11.86
C LEU A 687 16.19 1.59 -10.68
N ARG A 688 17.11 1.06 -9.87
CA ARG A 688 17.58 1.69 -8.64
C ARG A 688 18.95 2.31 -8.84
N MET A 689 19.04 3.63 -8.70
CA MET A 689 20.30 4.35 -8.67
C MET A 689 20.80 4.49 -7.22
N HIS A 690 22.08 4.18 -6.97
CA HIS A 690 22.76 4.43 -5.71
C HIS A 690 23.91 5.43 -5.92
N LEU A 691 23.73 6.67 -5.49
CA LEU A 691 24.79 7.68 -5.40
C LEU A 691 25.56 7.49 -4.08
N GLY A 692 26.89 7.31 -4.14
CA GLY A 692 27.73 7.29 -2.94
C GLY A 692 27.91 8.68 -2.32
N LEU A 693 27.67 8.81 -1.01
CA LEU A 693 27.76 10.09 -0.29
C LEU A 693 28.85 10.13 0.78
N VAL A 694 28.92 9.09 1.62
CA VAL A 694 30.02 8.86 2.57
C VAL A 694 30.34 7.37 2.50
N ILE A 695 31.47 7.02 1.90
CA ILE A 695 31.84 5.62 1.62
C ILE A 695 33.17 5.27 2.31
N PRO A 696 33.15 4.41 3.34
CA PRO A 696 34.37 3.80 3.88
C PRO A 696 35.20 3.12 2.79
N LYS A 697 36.53 3.26 2.84
CA LYS A 697 37.46 2.81 1.78
C LYS A 697 37.35 1.32 1.45
N GLU A 698 37.02 0.50 2.44
CA GLU A 698 36.93 -0.96 2.37
C GLU A 698 35.74 -1.43 3.23
N GLY A 699 35.26 -2.66 3.01
CA GLY A 699 34.18 -3.29 3.79
C GLY A 699 32.75 -3.06 3.27
N CYS A 700 32.51 -2.05 2.43
CA CYS A 700 31.20 -1.80 1.82
C CYS A 700 31.05 -2.50 0.45
N LYS A 701 30.15 -3.46 0.31
CA LYS A 701 29.90 -4.17 -0.96
C LYS A 701 28.42 -4.53 -1.18
N ILE A 702 28.00 -4.58 -2.44
CA ILE A 702 26.67 -5.05 -2.88
C ILE A 702 26.83 -6.09 -3.99
N ARG A 703 26.14 -7.23 -3.85
CA ARG A 703 25.94 -8.22 -4.92
C ARG A 703 24.60 -7.96 -5.59
N CYS A 704 24.54 -8.08 -6.91
CA CYS A 704 23.30 -8.23 -7.68
C CYS A 704 23.48 -9.36 -8.70
N ALA A 705 22.60 -10.36 -8.65
CA ALA A 705 22.77 -11.68 -9.24
C ALA A 705 24.16 -12.29 -8.92
N ASN A 706 24.99 -12.52 -9.93
CA ASN A 706 26.34 -13.07 -9.84
C ASN A 706 27.46 -12.03 -9.73
N GLU A 707 27.16 -10.73 -9.86
CA GLU A 707 28.16 -9.66 -9.88
C GLU A 707 28.17 -8.87 -8.57
N THR A 708 29.35 -8.68 -7.97
CA THR A 708 29.56 -7.83 -6.78
C THR A 708 30.26 -6.54 -7.17
N LYS A 709 29.82 -5.41 -6.61
CA LYS A 709 30.39 -4.07 -6.82
C LYS A 709 30.49 -3.29 -5.50
N THR A 710 31.34 -2.27 -5.50
CA THR A 710 31.53 -1.31 -4.40
C THR A 710 31.03 0.07 -4.81
N TRP A 711 30.64 0.90 -3.84
CA TRP A 711 30.30 2.31 -4.11
C TRP A 711 31.56 3.18 -4.16
N GLU A 712 31.46 4.33 -4.80
CA GLU A 712 32.46 5.41 -4.79
C GLU A 712 31.76 6.74 -4.43
N GLU A 713 32.44 7.64 -3.72
CA GLU A 713 31.88 8.95 -3.37
C GLU A 713 31.67 9.83 -4.60
N GLY A 714 30.45 10.38 -4.75
CA GLY A 714 30.06 11.17 -5.90
C GLY A 714 29.79 10.38 -7.18
N LYS A 715 29.69 9.05 -7.10
CA LYS A 715 29.39 8.16 -8.24
C LYS A 715 28.09 7.40 -8.09
N VAL A 716 27.44 7.17 -9.23
CA VAL A 716 26.17 6.45 -9.31
C VAL A 716 26.38 5.03 -9.82
N LEU A 717 26.08 4.03 -8.98
CA LEU A 717 25.77 2.68 -9.43
C LEU A 717 24.30 2.61 -9.87
N ILE A 718 23.98 1.80 -10.88
CA ILE A 718 22.59 1.53 -11.30
C ILE A 718 22.40 0.02 -11.44
N PHE A 719 21.35 -0.51 -10.82
CA PHE A 719 20.97 -1.91 -10.91
C PHE A 719 19.45 -2.07 -11.02
N ASP A 720 19.01 -3.21 -11.53
CA ASP A 720 17.61 -3.63 -11.45
C ASP A 720 17.41 -4.35 -10.12
N ASP A 721 16.70 -3.72 -9.17
CA ASP A 721 16.52 -4.29 -7.84
C ASP A 721 15.51 -5.46 -7.80
N SER A 722 14.84 -5.76 -8.92
CA SER A 722 14.04 -6.99 -9.06
C SER A 722 14.88 -8.27 -9.19
N PHE A 723 16.18 -8.14 -9.49
CA PHE A 723 17.17 -9.22 -9.36
C PHE A 723 17.59 -9.41 -7.91
N GLU A 724 17.99 -10.63 -7.56
CA GLU A 724 18.48 -10.95 -6.22
C GLU A 724 19.71 -10.11 -5.88
N HIS A 725 19.63 -9.34 -4.80
CA HIS A 725 20.72 -8.54 -4.30
C HIS A 725 20.91 -8.70 -2.79
N GLU A 726 22.14 -8.47 -2.34
CA GLU A 726 22.64 -8.78 -0.99
C GLU A 726 23.70 -7.72 -0.63
N VAL A 727 23.70 -7.27 0.63
CA VAL A 727 24.51 -6.10 1.03
C VAL A 727 25.23 -6.36 2.35
N TRP A 728 26.54 -6.07 2.36
CA TRP A 728 27.39 -6.14 3.54
C TRP A 728 28.01 -4.78 3.83
N GLN A 729 28.12 -4.49 5.12
CA GLN A 729 28.85 -3.37 5.66
C GLN A 729 29.80 -3.85 6.76
N ASP A 730 30.96 -4.34 6.31
CA ASP A 730 32.04 -4.87 7.14
C ASP A 730 33.03 -3.77 7.60
N ALA A 731 32.80 -2.50 7.23
CA ALA A 731 33.70 -1.38 7.52
C ALA A 731 33.62 -0.87 8.97
N MET A 732 34.62 -0.08 9.39
CA MET A 732 34.72 0.48 10.75
C MET A 732 33.92 1.78 10.99
N SER A 733 33.29 2.35 9.95
CA SER A 733 32.46 3.57 10.04
C SER A 733 31.18 3.44 9.21
N PHE A 734 30.24 4.36 9.37
CA PHE A 734 28.96 4.31 8.64
C PHE A 734 29.13 4.52 7.13
N ARG A 735 28.22 3.95 6.33
CA ARG A 735 28.13 4.16 4.87
C ARG A 735 26.81 4.83 4.52
N LEU A 736 26.87 6.07 4.04
CA LEU A 736 25.73 6.83 3.55
C LEU A 736 25.67 6.78 2.01
N ILE A 737 24.50 6.40 1.49
CA ILE A 737 24.16 6.50 0.07
C ILE A 737 22.85 7.26 -0.12
N PHE A 738 22.63 7.76 -1.33
CA PHE A 738 21.34 8.29 -1.77
C PHE A 738 20.74 7.37 -2.82
N ILE A 739 19.55 6.86 -2.54
CA ILE A 739 18.77 5.96 -3.39
C ILE A 739 17.79 6.78 -4.20
N VAL A 740 17.80 6.61 -5.52
CA VAL A 740 16.92 7.30 -6.47
C VAL A 740 16.35 6.26 -7.42
N ASP A 741 15.10 5.84 -7.19
CA ASP A 741 14.41 4.91 -8.10
C ASP A 741 13.86 5.67 -9.31
N VAL A 742 14.07 5.14 -10.52
CA VAL A 742 13.49 5.65 -11.77
C VAL A 742 12.55 4.62 -12.38
N TRP A 743 11.57 5.06 -13.17
CA TRP A 743 10.83 4.16 -14.07
C TRP A 743 11.78 3.42 -15.01
N HIS A 744 11.59 2.11 -15.20
CA HIS A 744 12.32 1.34 -16.22
C HIS A 744 12.20 2.03 -17.60
N PRO A 745 13.30 2.23 -18.34
CA PRO A 745 13.33 3.13 -19.50
C PRO A 745 12.33 2.78 -20.60
N GLU A 746 12.06 1.48 -20.82
CA GLU A 746 11.20 0.99 -21.89
C GLU A 746 9.70 1.10 -21.56
N LEU A 747 9.33 1.45 -20.31
CA LEU A 747 7.94 1.72 -19.96
C LEU A 747 7.42 2.96 -20.71
N THR A 748 6.34 2.79 -21.46
CA THR A 748 5.67 3.88 -22.18
C THR A 748 5.11 4.93 -21.20
N PRO A 749 4.95 6.21 -21.62
CA PRO A 749 4.29 7.23 -20.81
C PRO A 749 2.89 6.84 -20.32
N GLN A 750 2.18 5.97 -21.06
CA GLN A 750 0.87 5.48 -20.63
C GLN A 750 0.99 4.46 -19.48
N GLN A 751 1.90 3.48 -19.56
CA GLN A 751 2.14 2.54 -18.45
C GLN A 751 2.60 3.27 -17.18
N ARG A 752 3.50 4.26 -17.31
CA ARG A 752 3.94 5.12 -16.18
C ARG A 752 2.78 5.87 -15.50
N ARG A 753 1.67 6.14 -16.22
CA ARG A 753 0.44 6.74 -15.69
C ARG A 753 -0.58 5.73 -15.16
N THR A 754 -0.72 4.54 -15.76
CA THR A 754 -1.82 3.60 -15.45
C THR A 754 -1.45 2.45 -14.52
N LEU A 755 -0.17 2.07 -14.39
CA LEU A 755 0.25 1.02 -13.46
C LEU A 755 -0.15 1.38 -12.01
N PRO A 756 -0.62 0.44 -11.18
CA PRO A 756 -0.86 0.71 -9.76
C PRO A 756 0.47 1.00 -9.04
N ALA A 757 0.37 1.80 -7.98
CA ALA A 757 1.50 2.12 -7.11
C ALA A 757 1.95 0.91 -6.27
N ILE A 758 3.22 0.93 -5.85
CA ILE A 758 3.86 -0.03 -4.94
C ILE A 758 4.84 0.78 -4.07
#